data_AF-A0A9Q1EIW7-F1
#
_entry.id   AF-A0A9Q1EIW7-F1
#
_cell.length_a   1.000
_cell.length_b   1.000
_cell.length_c   1.000
_cell.angle_alpha   90.00
_cell.angle_beta   90.00
_cell.angle_gamma   90.00
#
_symmetry.space_group_name_H-M   'P 1'
#
loop_
_entity.id
_entity.type
_entity.pdbx_description
1 polymer ?
#
loop_
_entity_poly.entity_id
_entity_poly.type
_entity_poly.pdbx_seq_one_letter_code
_entity_poly.pdbx_strand_id
1 'polypeptide(L)'
;MTPPPPKPVQSPGVTPSSPPPAAQTEEGCKLCGSSPSLSCPPCGSVFCETCDEIFHRHPERNNHAREKMQALKPDNCTICGYCALDLAYCPKCDQRSCLKCDDLYHSHPDRKDHQRIQTGLATPQNPIRRTLSSWECASCTTVNEVKEVLCTTCERPRLVSAAPTVPEESPQPVSIAEWQCQSCTAKNSGSSVLCSVCERHRLATHPPAEPKEPVPGLVPSPGKQWTCQHCTYVNSTPSTKCEMCELPRPGDGHSPAKPVPPSPVTGFVVGPVDLPRQDLDFTRQKAMKEDGLKLIQHIREGDKKGVSPEVVYAALSVSRESNVNPCDWLKSELPHLLDEICAVAASVQQDYKTGHSGPRGERLLNPVGQSGDGQPSRVEAKQAWVAAGGDTEKAVQLLLRNRRAKVRELCSLGFTDEAACEDALRQSGGEVQGALCLLQRPLLEDFRQRVWSELPLADLNPKHPDREWLCRRLLALYDLPSWGRCELVLSLLLEPGAKYSLEDVVQAAKDSQDREAIKRRLKKECLICMDEFPQTKMKSLTYCQCSVCVDCFQQHFTIAVKDKHIRDMVCPNCSEPDINDHERLGMYFTFLDIQLKDCLEENVYNLFVKKLTEHTLIRDPNFRWCTNCSYGFIYEGNELKVTCEQCRKSFCNKCKKPWEDQHAGLTCEEFQTWKRENDPEYQKQGLAGYLQDNGITCPYCKFQYALSKGGCMHFSCSQCTYQFCSGCNNPFHTTACSEECRFNGLHAHHPRDCLFYMRDWEPERLQALLQRKDVEFNIEPPHGAEAGQCGVIEVKEEGNQQIDSACGGQAQPGQAGLCLKHYREYLVSLINDHSIDPASLYDEHELIVACQRYRVDVAREEAEEDEPYRARLMEKLMNEVPLGEKVPRKK
;
A
#
# COMPACT_ATOMS: atom_id res chain seq x y z
N MET A 1 69.73 -19.24 25.76
CA MET A 1 69.13 -18.91 27.07
C MET A 1 68.32 -17.62 26.89
N THR A 2 67.03 -17.71 27.10
CA THR A 2 66.00 -16.66 26.98
C THR A 2 66.07 -15.65 28.14
N PRO A 3 65.59 -14.42 27.90
CA PRO A 3 64.85 -13.67 28.92
C PRO A 3 63.40 -13.33 28.46
N PRO A 4 62.48 -13.06 29.41
CA PRO A 4 61.02 -13.20 29.24
C PRO A 4 60.31 -11.91 28.76
N PRO A 5 59.03 -11.99 28.32
CA PRO A 5 58.26 -10.85 27.83
C PRO A 5 57.55 -10.08 28.94
N PRO A 6 57.34 -8.75 28.81
CA PRO A 6 56.54 -7.96 29.74
C PRO A 6 55.05 -7.87 29.34
N LYS A 7 54.20 -7.80 30.39
CA LYS A 7 52.74 -7.85 30.40
C LYS A 7 52.04 -6.59 29.85
N PRO A 8 50.76 -6.69 29.42
CA PRO A 8 49.98 -5.57 28.89
C PRO A 8 49.38 -4.67 29.98
N VAL A 9 49.35 -3.36 29.70
CA VAL A 9 48.82 -2.28 30.55
C VAL A 9 47.32 -2.10 30.29
N GLN A 10 46.55 -2.07 31.39
CA GLN A 10 45.10 -1.82 31.43
C GLN A 10 44.78 -0.31 31.28
N SER A 11 43.67 0.01 30.61
CA SER A 11 43.08 1.36 30.52
C SER A 11 41.82 1.45 31.40
N PRO A 12 41.50 2.62 31.98
CA PRO A 12 40.50 2.75 33.04
C PRO A 12 39.06 2.88 32.52
N GLY A 13 38.12 2.39 33.34
CA GLY A 13 36.69 2.40 33.06
C GLY A 13 35.98 3.73 33.33
N VAL A 14 34.81 3.86 32.69
CA VAL A 14 33.77 4.85 33.00
C VAL A 14 32.41 4.15 32.89
N THR A 15 31.58 4.26 33.92
CA THR A 15 30.15 3.92 33.93
C THR A 15 29.32 5.21 34.20
N PRO A 16 27.97 5.20 34.21
CA PRO A 16 27.13 5.72 33.13
C PRO A 16 26.27 6.92 33.57
N SER A 17 25.58 7.60 32.64
CA SER A 17 24.21 8.17 32.79
C SER A 17 23.90 9.27 31.76
N SER A 18 22.97 9.02 30.83
CA SER A 18 21.92 9.95 30.31
C SER A 18 21.17 9.29 29.13
N PRO A 19 19.87 9.62 28.89
CA PRO A 19 18.89 8.70 28.28
C PRO A 19 18.95 8.63 26.74
N PRO A 20 18.40 7.56 26.12
CA PRO A 20 18.40 7.42 24.67
C PRO A 20 17.35 8.31 23.98
N PRO A 21 17.63 8.86 22.79
CA PRO A 21 16.63 9.51 21.95
C PRO A 21 15.67 8.49 21.33
N ALA A 22 14.41 8.90 21.17
CA ALA A 22 13.29 8.09 20.70
C ALA A 22 13.54 7.43 19.33
N ALA A 23 13.24 6.12 19.27
CA ALA A 23 13.36 5.29 18.08
C ALA A 23 12.35 5.70 17.00
N GLN A 24 12.85 5.86 15.77
CA GLN A 24 12.04 5.90 14.55
C GLN A 24 11.58 4.47 14.25
N THR A 25 10.27 4.27 14.17
CA THR A 25 9.64 2.98 13.86
C THR A 25 9.66 2.75 12.35
N GLU A 26 10.64 1.97 11.85
CA GLU A 26 10.49 1.24 10.60
C GLU A 26 9.66 -0.02 10.89
N GLU A 27 8.47 -0.14 10.29
CA GLU A 27 7.48 -1.19 10.62
C GLU A 27 7.80 -2.59 10.03
N GLY A 28 9.05 -2.87 9.63
CA GLY A 28 9.43 -4.09 8.91
C GLY A 28 10.75 -4.70 9.37
N CYS A 29 10.94 -6.00 9.12
CA CYS A 29 12.20 -6.72 9.26
C CYS A 29 13.29 -6.01 8.44
N LYS A 30 14.43 -5.72 9.06
CA LYS A 30 15.53 -4.96 8.45
C LYS A 30 16.14 -5.59 7.19
N LEU A 31 15.97 -6.91 7.01
CA LEU A 31 16.57 -7.64 5.89
C LEU A 31 15.59 -7.92 4.74
N CYS A 32 14.33 -8.22 5.05
CA CYS A 32 13.36 -8.64 4.04
C CYS A 32 12.07 -7.80 3.99
N GLY A 33 11.89 -6.84 4.90
CA GLY A 33 10.69 -6.01 4.99
C GLY A 33 9.45 -6.69 5.59
N SER A 34 9.45 -8.01 5.76
CA SER A 34 8.34 -8.77 6.39
C SER A 34 8.14 -8.41 7.87
N SER A 35 6.99 -8.76 8.46
CA SER A 35 6.70 -8.46 9.87
C SER A 35 7.80 -8.98 10.81
N PRO A 36 8.45 -8.11 11.61
CA PRO A 36 9.48 -8.53 12.55
C PRO A 36 8.87 -9.25 13.75
N SER A 37 9.56 -10.28 14.22
CA SER A 37 9.17 -11.09 15.38
C SER A 37 10.22 -11.07 16.49
N LEU A 38 11.44 -10.61 16.19
CA LEU A 38 12.58 -10.54 17.09
C LEU A 38 13.21 -9.16 17.02
N SER A 39 13.55 -8.58 18.17
CA SER A 39 14.40 -7.39 18.26
C SER A 39 15.75 -7.79 18.85
N CYS A 40 16.82 -7.19 18.32
CA CYS A 40 18.15 -7.36 18.86
C CYS A 40 18.69 -5.99 19.30
N PRO A 41 18.55 -5.62 20.59
CA PRO A 41 19.02 -4.34 21.12
C PRO A 41 20.51 -4.04 20.83
N PRO A 42 21.45 -5.02 20.95
CA PRO A 42 22.85 -4.81 20.56
C PRO A 42 23.05 -4.41 19.09
N CYS A 43 22.14 -4.82 18.20
CA CYS A 43 22.17 -4.52 16.77
C CYS A 43 21.29 -3.32 16.38
N GLY A 44 20.52 -2.76 17.33
CA GLY A 44 19.55 -1.69 17.10
C GLY A 44 18.57 -1.98 15.96
N SER A 45 18.17 -3.24 15.78
CA SER A 45 17.44 -3.71 14.59
C SER A 45 16.38 -4.75 14.94
N VAL A 46 15.34 -4.83 14.10
CA VAL A 46 14.26 -5.81 14.20
C VAL A 46 14.30 -6.78 13.01
N PHE A 47 14.04 -8.06 13.25
CA PHE A 47 14.16 -9.16 12.31
C PHE A 47 12.95 -10.09 12.38
N CYS A 48 12.60 -10.76 11.28
CA CYS A 48 11.78 -11.97 11.34
C CYS A 48 12.64 -13.17 11.79
N GLU A 49 12.03 -14.26 12.25
CA GLU A 49 12.76 -15.43 12.77
C GLU A 49 13.83 -15.93 11.79
N THR A 50 13.50 -16.04 10.50
CA THR A 50 14.44 -16.50 9.47
C THR A 50 15.61 -15.55 9.24
N CYS A 51 15.36 -14.24 9.25
CA CYS A 51 16.39 -13.23 9.03
C CYS A 51 17.30 -13.06 10.25
N ASP A 52 16.76 -13.26 11.46
CA ASP A 52 17.51 -13.23 12.71
C ASP A 52 18.55 -14.36 12.78
N GLU A 53 18.14 -15.59 12.45
CA GLU A 53 19.02 -16.76 12.45
C GLU A 53 20.21 -16.59 11.49
N ILE A 54 19.96 -15.98 10.33
CA ILE A 54 21.00 -15.71 9.33
C ILE A 54 21.93 -14.59 9.81
N PHE A 55 21.37 -13.48 10.30
CA PHE A 55 22.16 -12.31 10.72
C PHE A 55 23.01 -12.60 11.96
N HIS A 56 22.51 -13.40 12.91
CA HIS A 56 23.20 -13.76 14.13
C HIS A 56 23.96 -15.09 14.03
N ARG A 57 24.11 -15.66 12.83
CA ARG A 57 25.03 -16.79 12.60
C ARG A 57 26.51 -16.40 12.69
N HIS A 58 26.81 -15.10 12.60
CA HIS A 58 28.17 -14.58 12.62
C HIS A 58 28.81 -14.66 14.02
N PRO A 59 30.09 -15.08 14.16
CA PRO A 59 30.76 -15.23 15.46
C PRO A 59 30.78 -13.97 16.33
N GLU A 60 30.78 -12.78 15.71
CA GLU A 60 30.77 -11.51 16.43
C GLU A 60 29.39 -11.13 17.01
N ARG A 61 28.31 -11.78 16.57
CA ARG A 61 26.92 -11.38 16.88
C ARG A 61 26.06 -12.53 17.38
N ASN A 62 26.54 -13.77 17.32
CA ASN A 62 25.84 -14.96 17.79
C ASN A 62 25.39 -14.88 19.26
N ASN A 63 26.19 -14.15 20.06
CA ASN A 63 25.98 -13.93 21.49
C ASN A 63 25.08 -12.73 21.81
N HIS A 64 24.55 -12.04 20.80
CA HIS A 64 23.62 -10.94 21.03
C HIS A 64 22.30 -11.46 21.62
N ALA A 65 21.81 -10.79 22.66
CA ALA A 65 20.53 -11.09 23.26
C ALA A 65 19.39 -10.66 22.32
N ARG A 66 18.44 -11.58 22.07
CA ARG A 66 17.28 -11.41 21.20
C ARG A 66 16.01 -11.43 22.03
N GLU A 67 15.14 -10.44 21.83
CA GLU A 67 13.86 -10.33 22.52
C GLU A 67 12.72 -10.63 21.54
N LYS A 68 11.76 -11.49 21.93
CA LYS A 68 10.57 -11.75 21.12
C LYS A 68 9.62 -10.56 21.20
N MET A 69 9.30 -10.00 20.03
CA MET A 69 8.31 -8.92 19.92
C MET A 69 6.91 -9.55 20.04
N GLN A 70 6.10 -9.04 20.97
CA GLN A 70 4.69 -9.44 21.07
C GLN A 70 3.96 -8.94 19.81
N ALA A 71 3.46 -9.87 19.01
CA ALA A 71 2.70 -9.56 17.81
C ALA A 71 1.45 -8.75 18.15
N LEU A 72 1.43 -7.47 17.77
CA LEU A 72 0.19 -6.74 17.55
C LEU A 72 -0.48 -7.38 16.33
N LYS A 73 -1.49 -8.23 16.56
CA LYS A 73 -2.26 -8.86 15.48
C LYS A 73 -2.95 -7.78 14.64
N PRO A 74 -2.87 -7.81 13.30
CA PRO A 74 -3.62 -6.88 12.45
C PRO A 74 -5.12 -7.16 12.54
N ASP A 75 -5.94 -6.11 12.62
CA ASP A 75 -7.40 -6.15 12.55
C ASP A 75 -7.87 -6.39 11.10
N ASN A 76 -7.64 -7.60 10.57
CA ASN A 76 -8.11 -8.02 9.25
C ASN A 76 -9.06 -9.23 9.35
N CYS A 77 -10.08 -9.23 8.48
CA CYS A 77 -10.99 -10.37 8.34
C CYS A 77 -10.24 -11.58 7.76
N THR A 78 -10.28 -12.73 8.43
CA THR A 78 -9.58 -13.95 7.97
C THR A 78 -10.15 -14.55 6.70
N ILE A 79 -11.36 -14.14 6.28
CA ILE A 79 -12.05 -14.67 5.09
C ILE A 79 -11.83 -13.77 3.87
N CYS A 80 -11.97 -12.45 4.02
CA CYS A 80 -11.91 -11.52 2.89
C CYS A 80 -10.69 -10.58 2.88
N GLY A 81 -9.86 -10.62 3.92
CA GLY A 81 -8.62 -9.82 4.01
C GLY A 81 -8.82 -8.30 4.22
N TYR A 82 -10.06 -7.80 4.27
CA TYR A 82 -10.33 -6.37 4.44
C TYR A 82 -10.23 -5.95 5.92
N CYS A 83 -9.64 -4.77 6.18
CA CYS A 83 -9.66 -4.15 7.52
C CYS A 83 -11.08 -3.69 7.85
N ALA A 84 -11.65 -4.22 8.94
CA ALA A 84 -12.98 -3.86 9.39
C ALA A 84 -12.92 -3.44 10.86
N LEU A 85 -13.49 -2.27 11.17
CA LEU A 85 -13.65 -1.77 12.53
C LEU A 85 -14.61 -2.64 13.37
N ASP A 86 -15.37 -3.53 12.73
CA ASP A 86 -16.36 -4.41 13.33
C ASP A 86 -16.07 -5.89 13.00
N LEU A 87 -15.38 -6.59 13.90
CA LEU A 87 -15.07 -8.02 13.81
C LEU A 87 -15.94 -8.85 14.77
N ALA A 88 -16.40 -10.01 14.28
CA ALA A 88 -17.01 -11.06 15.09
C ALA A 88 -15.99 -12.20 15.28
N TYR A 89 -15.87 -12.66 16.53
CA TYR A 89 -15.05 -13.80 16.90
C TYR A 89 -15.93 -14.98 17.29
N CYS A 90 -15.65 -16.14 16.70
CA CYS A 90 -16.25 -17.41 17.05
C CYS A 90 -15.22 -18.30 17.76
N PRO A 91 -15.33 -18.53 19.09
CA PRO A 91 -14.38 -19.35 19.84
C PRO A 91 -14.35 -20.81 19.41
N LYS A 92 -15.46 -21.33 18.84
CA LYS A 92 -15.54 -22.72 18.35
C LYS A 92 -14.82 -22.91 17.01
N CYS A 93 -14.77 -21.86 16.18
CA CYS A 93 -14.09 -21.90 14.88
C CYS A 93 -12.68 -21.29 14.92
N ASP A 94 -12.32 -20.61 16.03
CA ASP A 94 -11.10 -19.82 16.20
C ASP A 94 -10.84 -18.87 15.02
N GLN A 95 -11.90 -18.19 14.58
CA GLN A 95 -11.87 -17.30 13.40
C GLN A 95 -12.44 -15.92 13.74
N ARG A 96 -11.81 -14.89 13.16
CA ARG A 96 -12.23 -13.49 13.22
C ARG A 96 -12.61 -13.01 11.84
N SER A 97 -13.89 -12.80 11.63
CA SER A 97 -14.45 -12.36 10.35
C SER A 97 -15.23 -11.07 10.52
N CYS A 98 -15.28 -10.23 9.50
CA CYS A 98 -16.24 -9.13 9.48
C CYS A 98 -17.66 -9.71 9.55
N LEU A 99 -18.61 -8.96 10.10
CA LEU A 99 -19.98 -9.44 10.35
C LEU A 99 -20.62 -10.13 9.13
N LYS A 100 -20.40 -9.59 7.92
CA LYS A 100 -20.91 -10.18 6.67
C LYS A 100 -20.31 -11.55 6.36
N CYS A 101 -19.00 -11.72 6.56
CA CYS A 101 -18.35 -13.01 6.34
C CYS A 101 -18.68 -14.00 7.44
N ASP A 102 -18.84 -13.53 8.68
CA ASP A 102 -19.27 -14.34 9.82
C ASP A 102 -20.69 -14.90 9.62
N ASP A 103 -21.64 -14.07 9.18
CA ASP A 103 -23.03 -14.49 8.93
C ASP A 103 -23.13 -15.52 7.81
N LEU A 104 -22.34 -15.37 6.74
CA LEU A 104 -22.27 -16.33 5.64
C LEU A 104 -21.62 -17.65 6.07
N TYR A 105 -20.60 -17.59 6.92
CA TYR A 105 -19.90 -18.80 7.39
C TYR A 105 -20.74 -19.59 8.40
N HIS A 106 -21.52 -18.89 9.24
CA HIS A 106 -22.41 -19.50 10.24
C HIS A 106 -23.84 -19.72 9.73
N SER A 107 -24.12 -19.53 8.43
CA SER A 107 -25.40 -19.94 7.83
C SER A 107 -25.50 -21.46 7.62
N HIS A 108 -24.40 -22.20 7.76
CA HIS A 108 -24.36 -23.66 7.64
C HIS A 108 -25.02 -24.33 8.87
N PRO A 109 -25.86 -25.38 8.70
CA PRO A 109 -26.57 -26.04 9.80
C PRO A 109 -25.67 -26.47 10.96
N ASP A 110 -24.48 -27.01 10.66
CA ASP A 110 -23.52 -27.49 11.66
C ASP A 110 -22.84 -26.39 12.50
N ARG A 111 -22.99 -25.12 12.11
CA ARG A 111 -22.26 -23.98 12.70
C ARG A 111 -23.18 -22.86 13.16
N LYS A 112 -24.46 -22.93 12.80
CA LYS A 112 -25.48 -21.95 13.16
C LYS A 112 -25.61 -21.71 14.67
N ASP A 113 -25.30 -22.75 15.46
CA ASP A 113 -25.38 -22.73 16.92
C ASP A 113 -24.04 -22.38 17.60
N HIS A 114 -23.07 -21.87 16.83
CA HIS A 114 -21.83 -21.35 17.39
C HIS A 114 -22.06 -19.98 18.05
N GLN A 115 -21.45 -19.78 19.23
CA GLN A 115 -21.58 -18.54 19.98
C GLN A 115 -20.64 -17.49 19.39
N ARG A 116 -21.21 -16.36 18.96
CA ARG A 116 -20.50 -15.28 18.26
C ARG A 116 -20.35 -14.06 19.15
N ILE A 117 -19.13 -13.56 19.28
CA ILE A 117 -18.78 -12.44 20.16
C ILE A 117 -18.36 -11.26 19.29
N GLN A 118 -19.06 -10.14 19.42
CA GLN A 118 -18.75 -8.90 18.70
C GLN A 118 -17.72 -8.10 19.51
N THR A 119 -16.57 -7.81 18.91
CA THR A 119 -15.51 -7.03 19.57
C THR A 119 -15.55 -5.58 19.09
N GLY A 120 -16.15 -4.68 19.87
CA GLY A 120 -16.15 -3.22 19.69
C GLY A 120 -15.98 -2.52 21.05
N LEU A 121 -15.14 -1.49 21.12
CA LEU A 121 -14.58 -0.89 22.35
C LEU A 121 -15.60 -0.38 23.38
N ALA A 122 -15.37 -0.73 24.66
CA ALA A 122 -15.79 0.05 25.83
C ALA A 122 -14.69 1.07 26.21
N THR A 123 -15.10 2.30 26.51
CA THR A 123 -14.30 3.49 26.84
C THR A 123 -13.55 3.38 28.19
N PRO A 124 -12.41 4.08 28.34
CA PRO A 124 -12.27 5.02 29.46
C PRO A 124 -11.81 6.42 29.03
N GLN A 125 -12.15 7.41 29.86
CA GLN A 125 -12.04 8.85 29.60
C GLN A 125 -10.64 9.45 29.86
N ASN A 126 -10.32 10.44 29.02
CA ASN A 126 -9.53 11.67 29.24
C ASN A 126 -8.00 11.64 29.38
N PRO A 127 -7.29 12.73 29.00
CA PRO A 127 -7.38 13.52 27.76
C PRO A 127 -5.97 13.71 27.13
N ILE A 128 -5.87 14.51 26.05
CA ILE A 128 -4.63 15.04 25.44
C ILE A 128 -4.06 14.24 24.25
N ARG A 129 -4.68 14.44 23.08
CA ARG A 129 -4.07 14.85 21.79
C ARG A 129 -5.06 14.60 20.65
N ARG A 130 -5.75 15.66 20.20
CA ARG A 130 -6.40 15.71 18.89
C ARG A 130 -5.88 16.92 18.14
N THR A 131 -5.16 16.67 17.06
CA THR A 131 -4.82 17.60 15.97
C THR A 131 -4.67 16.69 14.75
N LEU A 132 -5.45 16.71 13.67
CA LEU A 132 -6.24 17.77 13.04
C LEU A 132 -7.47 17.16 12.33
N SER A 133 -8.68 17.40 12.82
CA SER A 133 -9.92 17.14 12.05
C SER A 133 -11.14 17.99 12.44
N SER A 134 -11.01 18.92 13.40
CA SER A 134 -12.05 19.90 13.75
C SER A 134 -11.45 21.28 14.08
N TRP A 135 -12.27 22.33 14.07
CA TRP A 135 -11.93 23.68 14.53
C TRP A 135 -13.03 24.23 15.43
N GLU A 136 -12.65 25.02 16.42
CA GLU A 136 -13.59 25.64 17.35
C GLU A 136 -13.89 27.08 16.93
N CYS A 137 -15.15 27.47 16.94
CA CYS A 137 -15.56 28.84 16.63
C CYS A 137 -15.13 29.80 17.75
N ALA A 138 -14.27 30.77 17.45
CA ALA A 138 -13.80 31.76 18.41
C ALA A 138 -14.90 32.67 19.01
N SER A 139 -16.10 32.69 18.42
CA SER A 139 -17.23 33.53 18.88
C SER A 139 -18.26 32.81 19.74
N CYS A 140 -18.52 31.53 19.49
CA CYS A 140 -19.57 30.77 20.19
C CYS A 140 -19.11 29.39 20.68
N THR A 141 -17.82 29.11 20.56
CA THR A 141 -17.11 27.89 21.04
C THR A 141 -17.65 26.56 20.47
N THR A 142 -18.53 26.59 19.48
CA THR A 142 -18.97 25.38 18.77
C THR A 142 -17.81 24.75 18.01
N VAL A 143 -17.60 23.45 18.22
CA VAL A 143 -16.62 22.64 17.50
C VAL A 143 -17.22 22.18 16.17
N ASN A 144 -16.62 22.62 15.06
CA ASN A 144 -17.03 22.31 13.70
C ASN A 144 -16.00 21.39 13.04
N GLU A 145 -16.40 20.61 12.04
CA GLU A 145 -15.48 19.74 11.29
C GLU A 145 -14.53 20.54 10.40
N VAL A 146 -13.35 19.99 10.06
CA VAL A 146 -12.32 20.74 9.30
C VAL A 146 -12.77 21.21 7.91
N LYS A 147 -13.73 20.50 7.31
CA LYS A 147 -14.34 20.81 6.01
C LYS A 147 -15.34 21.97 6.07
N GLU A 148 -15.86 22.30 7.25
CA GLU A 148 -16.83 23.39 7.43
C GLU A 148 -16.08 24.73 7.50
N VAL A 149 -16.44 25.67 6.61
CA VAL A 149 -15.80 26.99 6.55
C VAL A 149 -16.49 27.99 7.48
N LEU A 150 -17.76 27.72 7.82
CA LEU A 150 -18.59 28.51 8.72
C LEU A 150 -18.96 27.69 9.96
N CYS A 151 -19.15 28.37 11.08
CA CYS A 151 -19.61 27.71 12.30
C CYS A 151 -21.06 27.26 12.14
N THR A 152 -21.34 25.99 12.41
CA THR A 152 -22.69 25.40 12.32
C THR A 152 -23.73 26.02 13.27
N THR A 153 -23.30 26.80 14.28
CA THR A 153 -24.21 27.45 15.24
C THR A 153 -24.38 28.94 15.02
N CYS A 154 -23.32 29.66 14.62
CA CYS A 154 -23.37 31.13 14.47
C CYS A 154 -23.01 31.62 13.07
N GLU A 155 -22.74 30.69 12.15
CA GLU A 155 -22.45 30.91 10.72
C GLU A 155 -21.24 31.81 10.45
N ARG A 156 -20.36 32.00 11.44
CA ARG A 156 -19.15 32.83 11.31
C ARG A 156 -17.98 32.06 10.68
N PRO A 157 -17.14 32.72 9.85
CA PRO A 157 -16.00 32.07 9.23
C PRO A 157 -14.89 31.71 10.21
N ARG A 158 -14.16 30.64 9.90
CA ARG A 158 -13.02 30.11 10.68
C ARG A 158 -11.90 31.12 11.01
N LEU A 159 -11.74 32.21 10.25
CA LEU A 159 -10.53 33.06 10.29
C LEU A 159 -10.69 34.45 10.93
N VAL A 160 -11.73 34.71 11.71
CA VAL A 160 -11.86 36.01 12.41
C VAL A 160 -11.20 35.93 13.78
N SER A 161 -10.01 36.54 13.93
CA SER A 161 -9.32 36.68 15.22
C SER A 161 -9.93 37.84 16.03
N ALA A 162 -10.09 37.65 17.35
CA ALA A 162 -10.62 38.64 18.26
C ALA A 162 -9.61 39.77 18.54
N ALA A 163 -10.08 41.02 18.47
CA ALA A 163 -9.38 42.22 18.97
C ALA A 163 -10.41 43.20 19.59
N PRO A 164 -9.98 44.11 20.48
CA PRO A 164 -10.60 44.32 21.80
C PRO A 164 -11.69 45.41 21.87
N THR A 165 -12.54 45.24 22.87
CA THR A 165 -13.60 46.14 23.38
C THR A 165 -13.02 47.46 23.92
N VAL A 166 -13.59 48.64 23.60
CA VAL A 166 -14.40 49.60 24.43
C VAL A 166 -14.91 50.77 23.49
N PRO A 167 -15.75 51.75 23.91
CA PRO A 167 -17.20 51.81 23.71
C PRO A 167 -17.71 53.01 22.84
N GLU A 168 -19.04 53.05 22.70
CA GLU A 168 -19.93 54.19 22.39
C GLU A 168 -20.48 54.43 20.96
N GLU A 169 -21.82 54.45 20.96
CA GLU A 169 -22.78 55.26 20.20
C GLU A 169 -22.94 55.09 18.67
N SER A 170 -23.96 54.27 18.33
CA SER A 170 -25.08 54.44 17.37
C SER A 170 -24.90 55.35 16.13
N PRO A 171 -25.46 55.01 14.94
CA PRO A 171 -26.75 54.30 14.76
C PRO A 171 -26.70 53.15 13.75
N GLN A 172 -27.30 52.01 14.11
CA GLN A 172 -27.41 50.84 13.24
C GLN A 172 -28.41 51.03 12.09
N PRO A 173 -28.16 50.39 10.95
CA PRO A 173 -29.05 50.35 9.79
C PRO A 173 -30.30 49.51 10.07
N VAL A 174 -31.41 49.94 9.49
CA VAL A 174 -32.75 49.36 9.62
C VAL A 174 -32.79 47.95 9.01
N SER A 175 -32.44 46.94 9.80
CA SER A 175 -33.00 45.59 9.66
C SER A 175 -34.02 45.44 10.78
N ILE A 176 -35.25 45.02 10.48
CA ILE A 176 -36.29 44.86 11.50
C ILE A 176 -36.00 43.56 12.27
N ALA A 177 -34.93 43.58 13.07
CA ALA A 177 -34.56 42.53 14.02
C ALA A 177 -35.55 42.47 15.19
N GLU A 178 -36.30 43.56 15.41
CA GLU A 178 -37.37 43.65 16.40
C GLU A 178 -38.52 44.51 15.83
N TRP A 179 -39.76 44.18 16.16
CA TRP A 179 -40.92 45.03 15.85
C TRP A 179 -41.71 45.33 17.12
N GLN A 180 -42.14 46.58 17.24
CA GLN A 180 -42.96 47.02 18.36
C GLN A 180 -44.43 46.78 18.06
N CYS A 181 -45.13 46.11 18.98
CA CYS A 181 -46.55 45.85 18.81
C CYS A 181 -47.34 47.17 18.86
N GLN A 182 -48.05 47.49 17.77
CA GLN A 182 -48.91 48.68 17.66
C GLN A 182 -50.12 48.63 18.60
N SER A 183 -50.33 47.57 19.39
CA SER A 183 -51.46 47.44 20.31
C SER A 183 -51.06 47.54 21.78
N CYS A 184 -50.02 46.82 22.20
CA CYS A 184 -49.55 46.83 23.59
C CYS A 184 -48.15 47.40 23.76
N THR A 185 -47.54 47.91 22.68
CA THR A 185 -46.21 48.53 22.64
C THR A 185 -45.03 47.62 23.01
N ALA A 186 -45.28 46.32 23.26
CA ALA A 186 -44.23 45.34 23.54
C ALA A 186 -43.31 45.14 22.33
N LYS A 187 -42.00 45.08 22.56
CA LYS A 187 -41.00 44.74 21.54
C LYS A 187 -40.95 43.23 21.34
N ASN A 188 -41.06 42.80 20.09
CA ASN A 188 -41.06 41.40 19.69
C ASN A 188 -39.90 41.14 18.73
N SER A 189 -39.36 39.93 18.74
CA SER A 189 -38.36 39.50 17.77
C SER A 189 -38.87 39.65 16.33
N GLY A 190 -37.98 40.01 15.40
CA GLY A 190 -38.28 40.20 13.98
C GLY A 190 -38.80 38.95 13.27
N SER A 191 -38.47 37.76 13.80
CA SER A 191 -38.98 36.46 13.35
C SER A 191 -40.34 36.07 13.96
N SER A 192 -40.81 36.80 14.97
CA SER A 192 -42.10 36.51 15.62
C SER A 192 -43.24 37.13 14.83
N VAL A 193 -44.16 36.30 14.34
CA VAL A 193 -45.35 36.73 13.59
C VAL A 193 -46.43 37.30 14.51
N LEU A 194 -46.49 36.80 15.75
CA LEU A 194 -47.41 37.24 16.80
C LEU A 194 -46.67 37.97 17.92
N CYS A 195 -47.33 38.92 18.58
CA CYS A 195 -46.77 39.58 19.76
C CYS A 195 -46.71 38.61 20.93
N SER A 196 -45.59 38.50 21.62
CA SER A 196 -45.43 37.59 22.77
C SER A 196 -46.32 37.96 23.98
N VAL A 197 -46.86 39.18 24.02
CA VAL A 197 -47.65 39.69 25.15
C VAL A 197 -49.15 39.67 24.87
N CYS A 198 -49.59 40.11 23.69
CA CYS A 198 -51.01 40.20 23.35
C CYS A 198 -51.43 39.27 22.20
N GLU A 199 -50.49 38.46 21.69
CA GLU A 199 -50.67 37.47 20.62
C GLU A 199 -51.22 38.04 19.29
N ARG A 200 -51.25 39.37 19.14
CA ARG A 200 -51.67 40.03 17.89
C ARG A 200 -50.59 39.94 16.83
N HIS A 201 -51.02 39.73 15.58
CA HIS A 201 -50.13 39.66 14.43
C HIS A 201 -49.38 40.96 14.20
N ARG A 202 -48.13 40.87 13.73
CA ARG A 202 -47.25 42.03 13.51
C ARG A 202 -47.73 43.08 12.51
N LEU A 203 -48.76 42.76 11.74
CA LEU A 203 -49.33 43.61 10.68
C LEU A 203 -50.67 44.23 11.10
N ALA A 204 -51.13 44.00 12.33
CA ALA A 204 -52.38 44.58 12.83
C ALA A 204 -52.20 46.08 13.13
N THR A 205 -53.02 46.94 12.51
CA THR A 205 -53.01 48.40 12.69
C THR A 205 -53.82 48.87 13.91
N HIS A 206 -53.51 50.06 14.44
CA HIS A 206 -54.30 50.72 15.50
C HIS A 206 -55.77 50.94 15.09
N PRO A 207 -56.77 50.78 15.98
CA PRO A 207 -58.10 51.33 15.77
C PRO A 207 -58.06 52.86 15.79
N PRO A 208 -58.93 53.59 15.04
CA PRO A 208 -59.08 55.04 15.19
C PRO A 208 -59.45 55.41 16.64
N ALA A 209 -58.74 56.40 17.19
CA ALA A 209 -59.00 56.95 18.52
C ALA A 209 -60.37 57.64 18.56
N GLU A 210 -61.18 57.35 19.58
CA GLU A 210 -62.35 58.16 19.93
C GLU A 210 -62.31 58.64 21.38
N PRO A 211 -63.03 59.74 21.71
CA PRO A 211 -62.67 60.69 22.76
C PRO A 211 -62.80 60.17 24.19
N LYS A 212 -61.90 60.67 25.03
CA LYS A 212 -61.91 60.53 26.50
C LYS A 212 -63.14 61.20 27.09
N GLU A 213 -63.96 60.46 27.84
CA GLU A 213 -64.21 60.71 29.26
C GLU A 213 -65.15 59.66 29.88
N PRO A 214 -64.95 59.29 31.16
CA PRO A 214 -65.70 58.24 31.84
C PRO A 214 -66.90 58.82 32.62
N VAL A 215 -68.09 58.24 32.46
CA VAL A 215 -69.19 58.42 33.42
C VAL A 215 -69.49 57.07 34.08
N PRO A 216 -69.25 56.91 35.39
CA PRO A 216 -69.51 55.67 36.10
C PRO A 216 -70.95 55.61 36.59
N GLY A 217 -71.62 54.48 36.33
CA GLY A 217 -72.83 54.10 37.05
C GLY A 217 -74.07 53.94 36.17
N LEU A 218 -74.21 52.76 35.56
CA LEU A 218 -75.52 52.15 35.37
C LEU A 218 -75.34 50.63 35.28
N VAL A 219 -75.99 49.90 36.17
CA VAL A 219 -76.10 48.45 36.14
C VAL A 219 -77.01 48.07 34.96
N PRO A 220 -76.55 47.32 33.94
CA PRO A 220 -77.45 46.71 32.97
C PRO A 220 -77.91 45.35 33.51
N SER A 221 -79.22 45.13 33.39
CA SER A 221 -79.94 43.90 33.70
C SER A 221 -79.31 42.64 33.06
N PRO A 222 -79.54 41.45 33.62
CA PRO A 222 -78.82 40.25 33.22
C PRO A 222 -79.29 39.73 31.84
N GLY A 223 -78.34 39.41 30.95
CA GLY A 223 -78.49 38.17 30.18
C GLY A 223 -78.32 38.13 28.66
N LYS A 224 -77.87 39.16 27.92
CA LYS A 224 -77.72 39.01 26.43
C LYS A 224 -76.44 39.51 25.74
N GLN A 225 -75.52 40.24 26.40
CA GLN A 225 -74.29 40.71 25.75
C GLN A 225 -73.12 40.86 26.74
N TRP A 226 -71.88 40.53 26.36
CA TRP A 226 -70.70 40.69 27.22
C TRP A 226 -69.43 41.11 26.47
N THR A 227 -68.68 42.05 27.05
CA THR A 227 -67.40 42.53 26.50
C THR A 227 -66.24 41.66 26.96
N CYS A 228 -65.45 41.14 26.03
CA CYS A 228 -64.25 40.37 26.35
C CYS A 228 -63.18 41.27 26.96
N GLN A 229 -62.71 40.95 28.16
CA GLN A 229 -61.68 41.74 28.83
C GLN A 229 -60.31 41.66 28.13
N HIS A 230 -60.06 40.63 27.31
CA HIS A 230 -58.79 40.45 26.60
C HIS A 230 -58.71 41.21 25.28
N CYS A 231 -59.76 41.13 24.45
CA CYS A 231 -59.75 41.75 23.11
C CYS A 231 -60.76 42.89 22.96
N THR A 232 -61.48 43.25 24.03
CA THR A 232 -62.51 44.32 24.10
C THR A 232 -63.73 44.11 23.18
N TYR A 233 -63.85 42.95 22.54
CA TYR A 233 -64.97 42.64 21.64
C TYR A 233 -66.26 42.41 22.41
N VAL A 234 -67.38 42.92 21.88
CA VAL A 234 -68.70 42.79 22.49
C VAL A 234 -69.44 41.58 21.90
N ASN A 235 -69.59 40.52 22.67
CA ASN A 235 -70.24 39.26 22.26
C ASN A 235 -71.76 39.35 22.46
N SER A 236 -72.51 39.18 21.37
CA SER A 236 -73.98 39.33 21.33
C SER A 236 -74.76 38.02 21.51
N THR A 237 -74.07 36.92 21.82
CA THR A 237 -74.64 35.58 22.01
C THR A 237 -74.30 35.04 23.42
N PRO A 238 -75.10 34.11 23.99
CA PRO A 238 -74.83 33.52 25.32
C PRO A 238 -73.63 32.56 25.34
N SER A 239 -72.70 32.69 24.39
CA SER A 239 -71.47 31.90 24.31
C SER A 239 -70.61 32.09 25.56
N THR A 240 -70.10 30.98 26.10
CA THR A 240 -69.15 30.94 27.22
C THR A 240 -67.72 31.30 26.78
N LYS A 241 -67.49 31.54 25.49
CA LYS A 241 -66.21 31.95 24.88
C LYS A 241 -66.38 33.16 23.97
N CYS A 242 -65.38 34.02 23.87
CA CYS A 242 -65.43 35.21 23.02
C CYS A 242 -65.40 34.81 21.53
N GLU A 243 -66.30 35.35 20.71
CA GLU A 243 -66.39 35.11 19.26
C GLU A 243 -65.19 35.64 18.45
N MET A 244 -64.28 36.40 19.08
CA MET A 244 -63.10 36.97 18.44
C MET A 244 -61.78 36.32 18.85
N CYS A 245 -61.62 35.97 20.13
CA CYS A 245 -60.37 35.38 20.63
C CYS A 245 -60.57 33.99 21.25
N GLU A 246 -61.80 33.47 21.26
CA GLU A 246 -62.19 32.16 21.80
C GLU A 246 -61.89 31.94 23.30
N LEU A 247 -61.46 32.98 24.01
CA LEU A 247 -61.20 32.94 25.44
C LEU A 247 -62.50 32.90 26.26
N PRO A 248 -62.55 32.15 27.38
CA PRO A 248 -63.74 31.96 28.17
C PRO A 248 -64.21 33.25 28.87
N ARG A 249 -65.52 33.34 29.12
CA ARG A 249 -66.16 34.44 29.86
C ARG A 249 -65.75 34.38 31.34
N PRO A 250 -65.24 35.46 31.94
CA PRO A 250 -64.89 35.46 33.37
C PRO A 250 -66.17 35.40 34.22
N GLY A 251 -66.37 34.37 35.07
CA GLY A 251 -67.45 34.36 36.07
C GLY A 251 -68.06 33.04 36.56
N ASP A 252 -67.74 31.85 36.04
CA ASP A 252 -68.25 30.57 36.56
C ASP A 252 -67.19 29.81 37.38
N GLY A 253 -67.27 29.91 38.72
CA GLY A 253 -66.46 29.14 39.69
C GLY A 253 -66.53 29.72 41.13
N HIS A 254 -66.92 28.89 42.11
CA HIS A 254 -67.36 29.25 43.48
C HIS A 254 -66.34 29.90 44.46
N SER A 255 -66.89 30.82 45.29
CA SER A 255 -66.56 31.41 46.63
C SER A 255 -65.63 30.65 47.62
N PRO A 256 -65.07 31.27 48.71
CA PRO A 256 -65.81 32.17 49.65
C PRO A 256 -65.09 33.40 50.28
N ALA A 257 -65.86 34.50 50.30
CA ALA A 257 -66.19 35.44 51.38
C ALA A 257 -65.13 35.93 52.40
N LYS A 258 -65.13 37.26 52.65
CA LYS A 258 -65.70 37.88 53.88
C LYS A 258 -65.79 39.43 53.77
N PRO A 259 -66.63 40.10 54.59
CA PRO A 259 -67.39 41.30 54.24
C PRO A 259 -67.11 42.51 55.17
N VAL A 260 -67.98 43.55 55.10
CA VAL A 260 -68.40 44.54 56.14
C VAL A 260 -67.88 46.01 55.88
N PRO A 261 -68.64 47.11 56.15
CA PRO A 261 -70.03 47.47 55.79
C PRO A 261 -70.11 49.03 55.51
N PRO A 262 -71.19 49.82 55.77
CA PRO A 262 -71.63 50.87 54.82
C PRO A 262 -71.75 52.30 55.43
N SER A 263 -72.29 53.24 54.62
CA SER A 263 -73.23 54.35 54.98
C SER A 263 -72.75 55.77 54.55
N PRO A 264 -73.64 56.79 54.48
CA PRO A 264 -74.95 56.84 53.80
C PRO A 264 -75.21 58.19 53.06
N VAL A 265 -76.48 58.38 52.61
CA VAL A 265 -77.22 59.65 52.36
C VAL A 265 -77.23 60.15 50.88
N THR A 266 -78.18 59.69 50.04
CA THR A 266 -79.54 60.23 49.71
C THR A 266 -79.60 61.57 48.97
N GLY A 267 -80.39 61.59 47.88
CA GLY A 267 -80.99 62.80 47.29
C GLY A 267 -81.31 62.64 45.80
N PHE A 268 -82.57 62.32 45.49
CA PHE A 268 -83.15 62.24 44.13
C PHE A 268 -83.13 63.60 43.40
N VAL A 269 -83.13 63.58 42.04
CA VAL A 269 -84.12 64.22 41.13
C VAL A 269 -83.79 63.82 39.67
N VAL A 270 -84.85 63.68 38.85
CA VAL A 270 -84.96 62.93 37.60
C VAL A 270 -84.86 63.81 36.33
N GLY A 271 -84.23 63.26 35.28
CA GLY A 271 -84.58 63.44 33.85
C GLY A 271 -83.44 63.94 32.93
N PRO A 272 -83.49 63.73 31.58
CA PRO A 272 -84.15 62.67 30.78
C PRO A 272 -83.24 61.96 29.73
N VAL A 273 -83.57 60.69 29.48
CA VAL A 273 -83.31 59.70 28.40
C VAL A 273 -82.48 60.07 27.13
N ASP A 274 -81.47 59.23 26.83
CA ASP A 274 -80.57 59.14 25.65
C ASP A 274 -81.10 58.31 24.44
N LEU A 275 -80.55 58.56 23.24
CA LEU A 275 -80.61 57.74 22.00
C LEU A 275 -79.22 57.09 21.68
N PRO A 276 -79.13 55.99 20.89
CA PRO A 276 -78.11 54.94 21.09
C PRO A 276 -76.76 55.13 20.35
N ARG A 277 -75.65 55.22 21.10
CA ARG A 277 -74.24 55.21 20.63
C ARG A 277 -73.64 53.82 20.34
N GLN A 278 -74.36 52.72 20.60
CA GLN A 278 -73.81 51.35 20.58
C GLN A 278 -73.60 50.74 19.17
N ASP A 279 -74.16 51.33 18.11
CA ASP A 279 -74.25 50.68 16.78
C ASP A 279 -73.00 50.89 15.87
N LEU A 280 -72.25 51.98 16.06
CA LEU A 280 -71.08 52.33 15.23
C LEU A 280 -69.84 51.48 15.56
N ASP A 281 -69.58 51.24 16.84
CA ASP A 281 -68.44 50.41 17.28
C ASP A 281 -68.62 48.94 16.89
N PHE A 282 -69.85 48.44 16.96
CA PHE A 282 -70.20 47.10 16.47
C PHE A 282 -69.92 46.98 14.96
N THR A 283 -70.33 47.99 14.18
CA THR A 283 -70.10 48.05 12.74
C THR A 283 -68.60 48.10 12.39
N ARG A 284 -67.80 48.90 13.11
CA ARG A 284 -66.34 48.99 12.94
C ARG A 284 -65.64 47.67 13.29
N GLN A 285 -65.97 47.06 14.43
CA GLN A 285 -65.38 45.79 14.86
C GLN A 285 -65.72 44.64 13.90
N LYS A 286 -66.94 44.64 13.35
CA LYS A 286 -67.36 43.69 12.32
C LYS A 286 -66.56 43.86 11.03
N ALA A 287 -66.35 45.10 10.58
CA ALA A 287 -65.50 45.37 9.40
C ALA A 287 -64.05 44.91 9.59
N MET A 288 -63.44 45.21 10.74
CA MET A 288 -62.07 44.74 11.05
C MET A 288 -61.96 43.21 11.11
N LYS A 289 -63.00 42.52 11.63
CA LYS A 289 -63.07 41.05 11.62
C LYS A 289 -63.09 40.51 10.20
N GLU A 290 -63.96 41.06 9.37
CA GLU A 290 -64.14 40.64 7.98
C GLU A 290 -62.85 40.87 7.17
N ASP A 291 -62.19 42.03 7.35
CA ASP A 291 -60.93 42.34 6.67
C ASP A 291 -59.76 41.50 7.17
N GLY A 292 -59.69 41.24 8.49
CA GLY A 292 -58.69 40.34 9.07
C GLY A 292 -58.82 38.89 8.59
N LEU A 293 -60.06 38.39 8.48
CA LEU A 293 -60.33 37.05 7.95
C LEU A 293 -59.99 36.95 6.45
N LYS A 294 -60.31 37.98 5.66
CA LYS A 294 -59.91 38.05 4.24
C LYS A 294 -58.39 38.03 4.08
N LEU A 295 -57.66 38.79 4.90
CA LEU A 295 -56.19 38.78 4.89
C LEU A 295 -55.63 37.40 5.22
N ILE A 296 -56.14 36.73 6.26
CA ILE A 296 -55.73 35.36 6.62
C ILE A 296 -56.04 34.38 5.49
N GLN A 297 -57.16 34.54 4.79
CA GLN A 297 -57.50 33.71 3.64
C GLN A 297 -56.50 33.90 2.50
N HIS A 298 -56.09 35.14 2.18
CA HIS A 298 -55.07 35.40 1.17
C HIS A 298 -53.69 34.87 1.56
N ILE A 299 -53.28 34.98 2.82
CA ILE A 299 -52.02 34.42 3.31
C ILE A 299 -52.03 32.90 3.20
N ARG A 300 -53.09 32.23 3.66
CA ARG A 300 -53.23 30.76 3.54
C ARG A 300 -53.23 30.29 2.09
N GLU A 301 -53.77 31.09 1.18
CA GLU A 301 -53.72 30.80 -0.26
C GLU A 301 -52.31 31.00 -0.83
N GLY A 302 -51.61 32.05 -0.40
CA GLY A 302 -50.21 32.30 -0.72
C GLY A 302 -49.29 31.18 -0.26
N ASP A 303 -49.44 30.72 0.99
CA ASP A 303 -48.68 29.60 1.54
C ASP A 303 -48.88 28.32 0.72
N LYS A 304 -50.12 28.01 0.31
CA LYS A 304 -50.40 26.87 -0.61
C LYS A 304 -49.70 27.02 -1.96
N LYS A 305 -49.43 28.25 -2.41
CA LYS A 305 -48.75 28.59 -3.65
C LYS A 305 -47.24 28.88 -3.46
N GLY A 306 -46.69 28.71 -2.25
CA GLY A 306 -45.28 28.93 -1.91
C GLY A 306 -44.86 30.41 -1.85
N VAL A 307 -45.79 31.32 -1.62
CA VAL A 307 -45.57 32.77 -1.52
C VAL A 307 -45.55 33.20 -0.06
N SER A 308 -44.53 33.95 0.36
CA SER A 308 -44.42 34.38 1.76
C SER A 308 -45.48 35.43 2.14
N PRO A 309 -45.87 35.53 3.42
CA PRO A 309 -46.86 36.49 3.89
C PRO A 309 -46.52 37.96 3.55
N GLU A 310 -45.23 38.31 3.53
CA GLU A 310 -44.74 39.66 3.21
C GLU A 310 -44.95 39.98 1.72
N VAL A 311 -44.76 39.00 0.84
CA VAL A 311 -45.01 39.15 -0.61
C VAL A 311 -46.50 39.26 -0.89
N VAL A 312 -47.33 38.48 -0.19
CA VAL A 312 -48.79 38.58 -0.27
C VAL A 312 -49.27 39.94 0.24
N TYR A 313 -48.69 40.43 1.34
CA TYR A 313 -49.02 41.74 1.90
C TYR A 313 -48.62 42.89 0.96
N ALA A 314 -47.41 42.85 0.38
CA ALA A 314 -46.95 43.82 -0.61
C ALA A 314 -47.80 43.80 -1.89
N ALA A 315 -48.29 42.62 -2.31
CA ALA A 315 -49.23 42.51 -3.43
C ALA A 315 -50.58 43.16 -3.08
N LEU A 316 -51.10 42.92 -1.88
CA LEU A 316 -52.37 43.47 -1.41
C LEU A 316 -52.38 45.00 -1.36
N SER A 317 -51.26 45.65 -1.04
CA SER A 317 -51.16 47.12 -1.09
C SER A 317 -51.31 47.69 -2.49
N VAL A 318 -50.93 46.95 -3.53
CA VAL A 318 -50.97 47.39 -4.93
C VAL A 318 -52.25 46.91 -5.63
N SER A 319 -52.77 45.74 -5.25
CA SER A 319 -53.97 45.15 -5.83
C SER A 319 -55.28 45.61 -5.17
N ARG A 320 -55.25 46.50 -4.17
CA ARG A 320 -56.43 46.98 -3.41
C ARG A 320 -57.51 47.61 -4.28
N GLU A 321 -57.13 48.18 -5.43
CA GLU A 321 -58.03 48.84 -6.38
C GLU A 321 -58.51 47.90 -7.49
N SER A 322 -57.97 46.68 -7.56
CA SER A 322 -58.27 45.68 -8.59
C SER A 322 -59.04 44.51 -7.97
N ASN A 323 -60.13 44.05 -8.59
CA ASN A 323 -60.87 42.83 -8.16
C ASN A 323 -60.07 41.51 -8.42
N VAL A 324 -58.74 41.59 -8.51
CA VAL A 324 -57.87 40.47 -8.88
C VAL A 324 -57.28 39.84 -7.62
N ASN A 325 -57.26 38.51 -7.56
CA ASN A 325 -56.64 37.78 -6.46
C ASN A 325 -55.13 38.14 -6.36
N PRO A 326 -54.59 38.50 -5.18
CA PRO A 326 -53.19 38.90 -5.02
C PRO A 326 -52.18 37.86 -5.54
N CYS A 327 -52.49 36.57 -5.38
CA CYS A 327 -51.61 35.50 -5.85
C CYS A 327 -51.57 35.36 -7.37
N ASP A 328 -52.65 35.75 -8.05
CA ASP A 328 -52.73 35.69 -9.50
C ASP A 328 -52.08 36.95 -10.11
N TRP A 329 -52.27 38.11 -9.46
CA TRP A 329 -51.53 39.35 -9.77
C TRP A 329 -50.01 39.17 -9.61
N LEU A 330 -49.56 38.48 -8.55
CA LEU A 330 -48.14 38.17 -8.34
C LEU A 330 -47.53 37.30 -9.44
N LYS A 331 -48.35 36.55 -10.19
CA LYS A 331 -47.87 35.73 -11.30
C LYS A 331 -47.89 36.48 -12.63
N SER A 332 -48.91 37.32 -12.87
CA SER A 332 -49.05 38.03 -14.14
C SER A 332 -48.33 39.37 -14.17
N GLU A 333 -48.53 40.23 -13.16
CA GLU A 333 -48.12 41.64 -13.20
C GLU A 333 -46.80 41.91 -12.49
N LEU A 334 -46.47 41.16 -11.42
CA LEU A 334 -45.25 41.40 -10.65
C LEU A 334 -43.98 41.40 -11.51
N PRO A 335 -43.75 40.47 -12.47
CA PRO A 335 -42.54 40.51 -13.29
C PRO A 335 -42.37 41.82 -14.07
N HIS A 336 -43.47 42.38 -14.59
CA HIS A 336 -43.47 43.65 -15.31
C HIS A 336 -43.19 44.83 -14.38
N LEU A 337 -43.79 44.81 -13.17
CA LEU A 337 -43.53 45.82 -12.16
C LEU A 337 -42.06 45.81 -11.69
N LEU A 338 -41.47 44.63 -11.54
CA LEU A 338 -40.06 44.50 -11.16
C LEU A 338 -39.13 45.00 -12.28
N ASP A 339 -39.47 44.77 -13.54
CA ASP A 339 -38.74 45.35 -14.68
C ASP A 339 -38.83 46.88 -14.69
N GLU A 340 -40.01 47.43 -14.39
CA GLU A 340 -40.20 48.87 -14.25
C GLU A 340 -39.35 49.44 -13.10
N ILE A 341 -39.37 48.81 -11.92
CA ILE A 341 -38.52 49.20 -10.78
C ILE A 341 -37.03 49.14 -11.16
N CYS A 342 -36.59 48.09 -11.86
CA CYS A 342 -35.21 48.00 -12.35
C CYS A 342 -34.87 49.09 -13.36
N ALA A 343 -35.77 49.41 -14.29
CA ALA A 343 -35.56 50.44 -15.31
C ALA A 343 -35.53 51.85 -14.70
N VAL A 344 -36.44 52.14 -13.77
CA VAL A 344 -36.47 53.42 -13.03
C VAL A 344 -35.24 53.55 -12.12
N ALA A 345 -34.81 52.47 -11.46
CA ALA A 345 -33.57 52.50 -10.69
C ALA A 345 -32.34 52.76 -11.57
N ALA A 346 -32.27 52.14 -12.75
CA ALA A 346 -31.19 52.35 -13.69
C ALA A 346 -31.14 53.78 -14.24
N SER A 347 -32.30 54.37 -14.59
CA SER A 347 -32.36 55.76 -15.05
C SER A 347 -31.94 56.75 -13.97
N VAL A 348 -32.43 56.57 -12.73
CA VAL A 348 -32.02 57.40 -11.58
C VAL A 348 -30.52 57.28 -11.31
N GLN A 349 -29.95 56.07 -11.39
CA GLN A 349 -28.52 55.85 -11.20
C GLN A 349 -27.68 56.53 -12.31
N GLN A 350 -28.18 56.55 -13.54
CA GLN A 350 -27.53 57.22 -14.67
C GLN A 350 -27.57 58.75 -14.52
N ASP A 351 -28.70 59.31 -14.08
CA ASP A 351 -28.86 60.75 -13.82
C ASP A 351 -27.89 61.24 -12.73
N TYR A 352 -27.67 60.44 -11.68
CA TYR A 352 -26.65 60.72 -10.66
C TYR A 352 -25.21 60.65 -11.21
N LYS A 353 -24.92 59.74 -12.15
CA LYS A 353 -23.58 59.62 -12.78
C LYS A 353 -23.33 60.76 -13.80
N THR A 354 -24.36 61.27 -14.47
CA THR A 354 -24.25 62.39 -15.46
C THR A 354 -24.38 63.79 -14.85
N GLY A 355 -24.96 63.93 -13.65
CA GLY A 355 -25.21 65.21 -12.97
C GLY A 355 -23.96 65.93 -12.43
N HIS A 356 -22.75 65.39 -12.61
CA HIS A 356 -21.49 66.00 -12.17
C HIS A 356 -20.58 66.53 -13.29
N SER A 357 -21.11 66.74 -14.50
CA SER A 357 -20.41 67.51 -15.53
C SER A 357 -21.36 68.48 -16.25
N GLY A 358 -21.01 69.77 -16.25
CA GLY A 358 -21.71 70.86 -16.94
C GLY A 358 -21.75 70.74 -18.48
N PRO A 359 -22.30 71.75 -19.19
CA PRO A 359 -23.31 71.53 -20.22
C PRO A 359 -22.78 71.40 -21.66
N ARG A 360 -23.64 70.76 -22.48
CA ARG A 360 -23.78 70.85 -23.95
C ARG A 360 -22.75 70.09 -24.80
N GLY A 361 -23.19 68.99 -25.41
CA GLY A 361 -22.50 68.31 -26.51
C GLY A 361 -23.32 67.14 -27.07
N GLU A 362 -23.90 67.36 -28.26
CA GLU A 362 -24.42 66.42 -29.28
C GLU A 362 -24.92 65.01 -28.87
N ARG A 363 -26.25 64.83 -29.02
CA ARG A 363 -26.88 63.51 -29.22
C ARG A 363 -26.45 62.94 -30.57
N LEU A 364 -25.49 62.02 -30.58
CA LEU A 364 -25.33 61.07 -31.67
C LEU A 364 -26.17 59.84 -31.38
N LEU A 365 -27.20 59.67 -32.22
CA LEU A 365 -27.96 58.43 -32.37
C LEU A 365 -27.02 57.32 -32.80
N ASN A 366 -26.87 56.28 -31.98
CA ASN A 366 -26.46 54.97 -32.44
C ASN A 366 -27.30 53.87 -31.76
N PRO A 367 -27.54 52.75 -32.45
CA PRO A 367 -28.76 51.96 -32.28
C PRO A 367 -28.56 50.83 -31.26
N VAL A 368 -29.68 50.47 -30.64
CA VAL A 368 -30.04 49.18 -30.02
C VAL A 368 -28.98 48.07 -30.18
N GLY A 369 -28.27 47.75 -29.09
CA GLY A 369 -27.40 46.59 -29.02
C GLY A 369 -26.57 46.53 -27.74
N GLN A 370 -27.05 45.79 -26.74
CA GLN A 370 -26.31 45.24 -25.60
C GLN A 370 -25.51 46.23 -24.73
N SER A 371 -26.18 46.83 -23.74
CA SER A 371 -25.48 47.40 -22.57
C SER A 371 -26.40 47.31 -21.35
N GLY A 372 -26.48 46.11 -20.76
CA GLY A 372 -27.11 45.86 -19.45
C GLY A 372 -26.17 46.21 -18.28
N ASP A 373 -25.26 47.16 -18.51
CA ASP A 373 -24.14 47.43 -17.61
C ASP A 373 -24.62 48.35 -16.48
N GLY A 374 -24.68 47.81 -15.27
CA GLY A 374 -25.12 48.50 -14.07
C GLY A 374 -26.61 48.38 -13.69
N GLN A 375 -27.48 47.81 -14.54
CA GLN A 375 -28.90 47.64 -14.21
C GLN A 375 -29.10 46.64 -13.04
N PRO A 376 -29.92 46.97 -12.03
CA PRO A 376 -30.25 46.04 -10.96
C PRO A 376 -30.98 44.79 -11.44
N SER A 377 -30.80 43.67 -10.74
CA SER A 377 -31.51 42.43 -11.03
C SER A 377 -32.97 42.45 -10.55
N ARG A 378 -33.84 41.66 -11.17
CA ARG A 378 -35.23 41.46 -10.71
C ARG A 378 -35.30 40.95 -9.26
N VAL A 379 -34.28 40.22 -8.81
CA VAL A 379 -34.18 39.71 -7.44
C VAL A 379 -33.98 40.87 -6.46
N GLU A 380 -33.07 41.79 -6.77
CA GLU A 380 -32.86 43.01 -5.98
C GLU A 380 -34.12 43.89 -5.94
N ALA A 381 -34.77 44.08 -7.10
CA ALA A 381 -36.04 44.80 -7.18
C ALA A 381 -37.13 44.15 -6.33
N LYS A 382 -37.25 42.82 -6.37
CA LYS A 382 -38.24 42.10 -5.56
C LYS A 382 -37.98 42.25 -4.08
N GLN A 383 -36.73 42.11 -3.63
CA GLN A 383 -36.36 42.29 -2.22
C GLN A 383 -36.67 43.70 -1.74
N ALA A 384 -36.31 44.72 -2.53
CA ALA A 384 -36.58 46.11 -2.19
C ALA A 384 -38.09 46.42 -2.19
N TRP A 385 -38.85 45.88 -3.14
CA TRP A 385 -40.30 46.04 -3.23
C TRP A 385 -41.06 45.42 -2.07
N VAL A 386 -40.67 44.20 -1.65
CA VAL A 386 -41.23 43.56 -0.45
C VAL A 386 -40.89 44.35 0.81
N ALA A 387 -39.64 44.81 0.95
CA ALA A 387 -39.22 45.62 2.10
C ALA A 387 -39.93 47.00 2.15
N ALA A 388 -40.30 47.55 0.98
CA ALA A 388 -41.09 48.77 0.86
C ALA A 388 -42.59 48.55 1.10
N GLY A 389 -43.04 47.30 1.34
CA GLY A 389 -44.44 46.97 1.55
C GLY A 389 -45.30 47.26 0.32
N GLY A 390 -44.77 47.02 -0.88
CA GLY A 390 -45.50 47.18 -2.14
C GLY A 390 -45.36 48.55 -2.81
N ASP A 391 -44.81 49.54 -2.13
CA ASP A 391 -44.61 50.91 -2.63
C ASP A 391 -43.43 50.97 -3.62
N THR A 392 -43.73 51.34 -4.87
CA THR A 392 -42.79 51.30 -6.00
C THR A 392 -41.71 52.37 -5.92
N GLU A 393 -42.07 53.60 -5.54
CA GLU A 393 -41.12 54.71 -5.40
C GLU A 393 -40.14 54.45 -4.24
N LYS A 394 -40.66 53.99 -3.09
CA LYS A 394 -39.82 53.58 -1.97
C LYS A 394 -38.91 52.42 -2.35
N ALA A 395 -39.42 51.44 -3.10
CA ALA A 395 -38.63 50.29 -3.54
C ALA A 395 -37.41 50.72 -4.37
N VAL A 396 -37.56 51.66 -5.30
CA VAL A 396 -36.45 52.19 -6.11
C VAL A 396 -35.38 52.84 -5.23
N GLN A 397 -35.78 53.68 -4.26
CA GLN A 397 -34.83 54.34 -3.36
C GLN A 397 -34.08 53.35 -2.46
N LEU A 398 -34.81 52.38 -1.89
CA LEU A 398 -34.25 51.31 -1.06
C LEU A 398 -33.27 50.43 -1.84
N LEU A 399 -33.61 50.07 -3.08
CA LEU A 399 -32.74 49.30 -3.96
C LEU A 399 -31.41 50.01 -4.16
N LEU A 400 -31.43 51.27 -4.61
CA LEU A 400 -30.22 52.01 -4.94
C LEU A 400 -29.33 52.23 -3.71
N ARG A 401 -29.94 52.50 -2.56
CA ARG A 401 -29.23 52.64 -1.28
C ARG A 401 -28.54 51.33 -0.88
N ASN A 402 -29.26 50.20 -0.97
CA ASN A 402 -28.71 48.89 -0.62
C ASN A 402 -27.58 48.49 -1.57
N ARG A 403 -27.74 48.74 -2.88
CA ARG A 403 -26.74 48.45 -3.89
C ARG A 403 -25.45 49.27 -3.66
N ARG A 404 -25.55 50.58 -3.37
CA ARG A 404 -24.40 51.42 -2.99
C ARG A 404 -23.71 50.97 -1.70
N ALA A 405 -24.46 50.45 -0.73
CA ALA A 405 -23.85 49.91 0.49
C ALA A 405 -23.05 48.64 0.20
N LYS A 406 -23.61 47.71 -0.58
CA LYS A 406 -22.97 46.45 -0.97
C LYS A 406 -21.75 46.64 -1.87
N VAL A 407 -21.78 47.61 -2.79
CA VAL A 407 -20.59 47.97 -3.60
C VAL A 407 -19.47 48.49 -2.72
N ARG A 408 -19.76 49.37 -1.75
CA ARG A 408 -18.75 49.86 -0.79
C ARG A 408 -18.16 48.75 0.08
N GLU A 409 -18.95 47.75 0.44
CA GLU A 409 -18.50 46.56 1.15
C GLU A 409 -17.55 45.71 0.29
N LEU A 410 -17.86 45.48 -1.00
CA LEU A 410 -16.93 44.80 -1.92
C LEU A 410 -15.64 45.60 -2.12
N CYS A 411 -15.73 46.93 -2.17
CA CYS A 411 -14.56 47.81 -2.26
C CYS A 411 -13.65 47.72 -1.03
N SER A 412 -14.21 47.62 0.19
CA SER A 412 -13.40 47.47 1.40
C SER A 412 -12.67 46.12 1.49
N LEU A 413 -13.13 45.12 0.74
CA LEU A 413 -12.48 43.81 0.58
C LEU A 413 -11.38 43.80 -0.49
N GLY A 414 -11.08 44.94 -1.12
CA GLY A 414 -10.00 45.09 -2.10
C GLY A 414 -10.43 45.12 -3.57
N PHE A 415 -11.73 45.06 -3.87
CA PHE A 415 -12.25 45.15 -5.25
C PHE A 415 -12.63 46.58 -5.60
N THR A 416 -11.69 47.35 -6.13
CA THR A 416 -11.85 48.80 -6.34
C THR A 416 -12.60 49.20 -7.61
N ASP A 417 -12.91 48.25 -8.50
CA ASP A 417 -13.69 48.49 -9.72
C ASP A 417 -15.19 48.44 -9.40
N GLU A 418 -15.79 49.61 -9.21
CA GLU A 418 -17.21 49.75 -8.88
C GLU A 418 -18.13 49.15 -9.96
N ALA A 419 -17.76 49.22 -11.24
CA ALA A 419 -18.57 48.68 -12.33
C ALA A 419 -18.57 47.14 -12.30
N ALA A 420 -17.41 46.54 -12.08
CA ALA A 420 -17.29 45.09 -11.88
C ALA A 420 -18.04 44.61 -10.62
N CYS A 421 -18.01 45.38 -9.53
CA CYS A 421 -18.79 45.09 -8.33
C CYS A 421 -20.30 45.21 -8.56
N GLU A 422 -20.75 46.25 -9.27
CA GLU A 422 -22.16 46.42 -9.65
C GLU A 422 -22.64 45.25 -10.53
N ASP A 423 -21.84 44.83 -11.50
CA ASP A 423 -22.18 43.70 -12.37
C ASP A 423 -22.17 42.36 -11.63
N ALA A 424 -21.17 42.12 -10.77
CA ALA A 424 -21.11 40.93 -9.93
C ALA A 424 -22.32 40.83 -8.99
N LEU A 425 -22.77 41.96 -8.41
CA LEU A 425 -24.00 42.02 -7.61
C LEU A 425 -25.25 41.75 -8.46
N ARG A 426 -25.31 42.24 -9.70
CA ARG A 426 -26.43 41.94 -10.61
C ARG A 426 -26.49 40.44 -10.92
N GLN A 427 -25.35 39.82 -11.20
CA GLN A 427 -25.26 38.38 -11.48
C GLN A 427 -25.56 37.50 -10.26
N SER A 428 -25.26 37.98 -9.04
CA SER A 428 -25.54 37.25 -7.79
C SER A 428 -26.92 37.55 -7.18
N GLY A 429 -27.81 38.26 -7.88
CA GLY A 429 -29.13 38.63 -7.34
C GLY A 429 -29.05 39.60 -6.15
N GLY A 430 -27.97 40.37 -6.07
CA GLY A 430 -27.69 41.33 -5.00
C GLY A 430 -26.97 40.73 -3.79
N GLU A 431 -26.49 39.49 -3.84
CA GLU A 431 -25.76 38.88 -2.73
C GLU A 431 -24.28 39.23 -2.75
N VAL A 432 -23.75 39.77 -1.64
CA VAL A 432 -22.34 40.17 -1.52
C VAL A 432 -21.42 38.96 -1.64
N GLN A 433 -21.76 37.84 -1.00
CA GLN A 433 -20.94 36.62 -1.04
C GLN A 433 -20.90 36.01 -2.45
N GLY A 434 -22.04 35.97 -3.15
CA GLY A 434 -22.09 35.52 -4.54
C GLY A 434 -21.26 36.43 -5.46
N ALA A 435 -21.34 37.75 -5.26
CA ALA A 435 -20.55 38.72 -6.02
C ALA A 435 -19.05 38.56 -5.75
N LEU A 436 -18.64 38.34 -4.50
CA LEU A 436 -17.26 38.08 -4.12
C LEU A 436 -16.69 36.85 -4.83
N CYS A 437 -17.45 35.75 -4.87
CA CYS A 437 -17.05 34.54 -5.59
C CYS A 437 -16.84 34.79 -7.09
N LEU A 438 -17.69 35.61 -7.72
CA LEU A 438 -17.56 35.98 -9.14
C LEU A 438 -16.32 36.85 -9.39
N LEU A 439 -16.01 37.78 -8.49
CA LEU A 439 -14.85 38.67 -8.58
C LEU A 439 -13.52 37.94 -8.29
N GLN A 440 -13.51 36.96 -7.38
CA GLN A 440 -12.32 36.19 -7.05
C GLN A 440 -11.96 35.14 -8.10
N ARG A 441 -12.95 34.58 -8.81
CA ARG A 441 -12.74 33.47 -9.74
C ARG A 441 -11.69 33.79 -10.84
N PRO A 442 -11.72 34.94 -11.53
CA PRO A 442 -10.69 35.30 -12.51
C PRO A 442 -9.28 35.38 -11.91
N LEU A 443 -9.13 35.88 -10.68
CA LEU A 443 -7.83 36.02 -10.01
C LEU A 443 -7.18 34.67 -9.69
N LEU A 444 -7.99 33.64 -9.48
CA LEU A 444 -7.54 32.28 -9.15
C LEU A 444 -7.42 31.37 -10.38
N GLU A 445 -7.78 31.85 -11.56
CA GLU A 445 -7.88 31.02 -12.77
C GLU A 445 -6.52 30.47 -13.20
N ASP A 446 -5.46 31.27 -13.17
CA ASP A 446 -4.09 30.81 -13.48
C ASP A 446 -3.56 29.77 -12.49
N PHE A 447 -3.97 29.86 -11.22
CA PHE A 447 -3.62 28.85 -10.21
C PHE A 447 -4.40 27.56 -10.49
N ARG A 448 -5.70 27.67 -10.77
CA ARG A 448 -6.56 26.54 -11.12
C ARG A 448 -6.02 25.80 -12.35
N GLN A 449 -5.68 26.53 -13.41
CA GLN A 449 -5.11 25.93 -14.63
C GLN A 449 -3.81 25.18 -14.37
N ARG A 450 -2.94 25.69 -13.50
CA ARG A 450 -1.68 25.02 -13.11
C ARG A 450 -1.89 23.76 -12.27
N VAL A 451 -2.89 23.73 -11.39
CA VAL A 451 -3.21 22.52 -10.60
C VAL A 451 -3.65 21.37 -11.50
N TRP A 452 -4.36 21.68 -12.59
CA TRP A 452 -4.90 20.68 -13.52
C TRP A 452 -4.08 20.55 -14.82
N SER A 453 -2.93 21.21 -14.93
CA SER A 453 -2.08 21.08 -16.10
C SER A 453 -1.24 19.81 -16.00
N GLU A 454 -1.28 18.95 -17.02
CA GLU A 454 -0.41 17.77 -17.16
C GLU A 454 1.02 18.11 -17.61
N LEU A 455 1.45 19.37 -17.44
CA LEU A 455 2.82 19.75 -17.75
C LEU A 455 3.77 19.02 -16.80
N PRO A 456 4.84 18.39 -17.31
CA PRO A 456 5.87 17.79 -16.47
C PRO A 456 6.36 18.83 -15.46
N LEU A 457 6.47 18.43 -14.19
CA LEU A 457 7.08 19.25 -13.15
C LEU A 457 8.45 19.71 -13.67
N ALA A 458 8.60 21.02 -13.91
CA ALA A 458 9.84 21.56 -14.43
C ALA A 458 11.03 21.11 -13.59
N ASP A 459 12.08 20.63 -14.26
CA ASP A 459 13.32 20.16 -13.63
C ASP A 459 13.83 21.20 -12.63
N LEU A 460 14.12 20.73 -11.42
CA LEU A 460 14.68 21.55 -10.36
C LEU A 460 16.09 21.97 -10.74
N ASN A 461 16.27 23.20 -11.21
CA ASN A 461 17.59 23.77 -11.42
C ASN A 461 18.25 24.12 -10.07
N PRO A 462 19.30 23.41 -9.61
CA PRO A 462 19.93 23.67 -8.31
C PRO A 462 20.61 25.03 -8.23
N LYS A 463 20.84 25.69 -9.38
CA LYS A 463 21.47 27.01 -9.50
C LYS A 463 20.45 28.15 -9.56
N HIS A 464 19.18 27.91 -9.26
CA HIS A 464 18.16 28.95 -9.25
C HIS A 464 18.55 30.08 -8.25
N PRO A 465 18.36 31.36 -8.62
CA PRO A 465 18.78 32.49 -7.79
C PRO A 465 18.01 32.60 -6.46
N ASP A 466 16.74 32.20 -6.45
CA ASP A 466 15.93 32.12 -5.22
C ASP A 466 16.12 30.76 -4.53
N ARG A 467 16.91 30.76 -3.46
CA ARG A 467 17.21 29.57 -2.64
C ARG A 467 16.03 29.16 -1.78
N GLU A 468 15.24 30.10 -1.28
CA GLU A 468 14.09 29.76 -0.44
C GLU A 468 12.99 29.08 -1.24
N TRP A 469 12.77 29.55 -2.47
CA TRP A 469 11.87 28.88 -3.42
C TRP A 469 12.30 27.45 -3.69
N LEU A 470 13.60 27.19 -3.91
CA LEU A 470 14.13 25.84 -4.09
C LEU A 470 13.90 24.96 -2.87
N CYS A 471 14.21 25.45 -1.66
CA CYS A 471 13.98 24.70 -0.43
C CYS A 471 12.50 24.34 -0.23
N ARG A 472 11.57 25.28 -0.46
CA ARG A 472 10.12 25.01 -0.39
C ARG A 472 9.70 23.94 -1.40
N ARG A 473 10.25 23.99 -2.61
CA ARG A 473 9.93 23.01 -3.66
C ARG A 473 10.53 21.64 -3.35
N LEU A 474 11.74 21.57 -2.80
CA LEU A 474 12.36 20.31 -2.35
C LEU A 474 11.57 19.67 -1.20
N LEU A 475 11.10 20.46 -0.23
CA LEU A 475 10.21 19.98 0.83
C LEU A 475 8.92 19.40 0.24
N ALA A 476 8.28 20.12 -0.68
CA ALA A 476 7.00 19.72 -1.25
C ALA A 476 7.12 18.47 -2.15
N LEU A 477 8.20 18.34 -2.93
CA LEU A 477 8.35 17.25 -3.90
C LEU A 477 8.94 15.98 -3.30
N TYR A 478 9.87 16.10 -2.35
CA TYR A 478 10.62 14.95 -1.83
C TYR A 478 10.33 14.64 -0.36
N ASP A 479 9.46 15.40 0.31
CA ASP A 479 9.11 15.17 1.72
C ASP A 479 10.37 15.09 2.62
N LEU A 480 11.24 16.10 2.49
CA LEU A 480 12.47 16.15 3.29
C LEU A 480 12.14 16.49 4.76
N PRO A 481 12.84 15.89 5.75
CA PRO A 481 12.46 16.01 7.16
C PRO A 481 12.52 17.43 7.75
N SER A 482 13.33 18.32 7.18
CA SER A 482 13.49 19.68 7.69
C SER A 482 14.09 20.62 6.64
N TRP A 483 13.90 21.93 6.87
CA TRP A 483 14.53 22.98 6.06
C TRP A 483 16.06 22.84 5.97
N GLY A 484 16.72 22.51 7.09
CA GLY A 484 18.17 22.29 7.12
C GLY A 484 18.61 21.11 6.23
N ARG A 485 17.78 20.07 6.07
CA ARG A 485 18.05 18.98 5.10
C ARG A 485 17.99 19.48 3.66
N CYS A 486 17.06 20.38 3.33
CA CYS A 486 16.98 20.99 2.00
C CYS A 486 18.21 21.84 1.68
N GLU A 487 18.66 22.65 2.63
CA GLU A 487 19.89 23.44 2.48
C GLU A 487 21.12 22.52 2.32
N LEU A 488 21.18 21.42 3.06
CA LEU A 488 22.23 20.42 2.94
C LEU A 488 22.23 19.77 1.55
N VAL A 489 21.08 19.34 1.03
CA VAL A 489 20.91 18.80 -0.33
C VAL A 489 21.42 19.78 -1.37
N LEU A 490 20.96 21.04 -1.33
CA LEU A 490 21.42 22.08 -2.26
C LEU A 490 22.94 22.32 -2.15
N SER A 491 23.48 22.33 -0.94
CA SER A 491 24.91 22.54 -0.71
C SER A 491 25.78 21.38 -1.23
N LEU A 492 25.25 20.16 -1.30
CA LEU A 492 25.94 18.98 -1.83
C LEU A 492 25.86 18.94 -3.36
N LEU A 493 24.71 19.32 -3.94
CA LEU A 493 24.55 19.41 -5.40
C LEU A 493 25.40 20.51 -6.04
N LEU A 494 25.68 21.58 -5.29
CA LEU A 494 26.51 22.69 -5.74
C LEU A 494 28.01 22.47 -5.46
N GLU A 495 28.43 21.34 -4.89
CA GLU A 495 29.86 21.07 -4.67
C GLU A 495 30.62 20.94 -6.00
N PRO A 496 31.87 21.45 -6.07
CA PRO A 496 32.72 21.27 -7.24
C PRO A 496 32.97 19.79 -7.52
N GLY A 497 32.64 19.32 -8.72
CA GLY A 497 32.86 17.93 -9.12
C GLY A 497 31.79 16.94 -8.64
N ALA A 498 30.65 17.41 -8.14
CA ALA A 498 29.50 16.54 -7.85
C ALA A 498 28.98 15.87 -9.14
N LYS A 499 29.01 14.53 -9.16
CA LYS A 499 28.49 13.70 -10.27
C LYS A 499 27.17 12.98 -9.90
N TYR A 500 26.57 13.31 -8.77
CA TYR A 500 25.39 12.63 -8.24
C TYR A 500 24.10 13.28 -8.76
N SER A 501 23.03 12.51 -8.87
CA SER A 501 21.70 13.05 -9.20
C SER A 501 21.06 13.73 -7.98
N LEU A 502 20.04 14.56 -8.23
CA LEU A 502 19.23 15.16 -7.17
C LEU A 502 18.64 14.08 -6.25
N GLU A 503 18.10 13.02 -6.85
CA GLU A 503 17.47 11.89 -6.17
C GLU A 503 18.46 11.16 -5.25
N ASP A 504 19.68 10.90 -5.72
CA ASP A 504 20.73 10.23 -4.94
C ASP A 504 21.08 11.04 -3.68
N VAL A 505 21.22 12.36 -3.84
CA VAL A 505 21.54 13.28 -2.73
C VAL A 505 20.37 13.41 -1.77
N VAL A 506 19.15 13.56 -2.28
CA VAL A 506 17.93 13.63 -1.48
C VAL A 506 17.77 12.37 -0.63
N GLN A 507 17.93 11.18 -1.22
CA GLN A 507 17.78 9.92 -0.49
C GLN A 507 18.84 9.80 0.62
N ALA A 508 20.11 10.08 0.33
CA ALA A 508 21.15 10.05 1.35
C ALA A 508 20.91 11.09 2.46
N ALA A 509 20.38 12.26 2.09
CA ALA A 509 20.01 13.32 3.01
C ALA A 509 18.66 13.11 3.71
N LYS A 510 17.88 12.06 3.40
CA LYS A 510 16.77 11.59 4.25
C LYS A 510 17.33 10.76 5.40
N ASP A 511 18.21 9.81 5.08
CA ASP A 511 18.78 8.87 6.04
C ASP A 511 19.74 9.53 7.05
N SER A 512 20.44 10.61 6.67
CA SER A 512 21.47 11.22 7.52
C SER A 512 21.55 12.74 7.40
N GLN A 513 21.83 13.42 8.53
CA GLN A 513 22.10 14.86 8.59
C GLN A 513 23.59 15.21 8.55
N ASP A 514 24.46 14.21 8.61
CA ASP A 514 25.91 14.40 8.62
C ASP A 514 26.44 14.45 7.19
N ARG A 515 27.05 15.58 6.81
CA ARG A 515 27.61 15.83 5.48
C ARG A 515 28.61 14.75 5.07
N GLU A 516 29.50 14.32 5.96
CA GLU A 516 30.55 13.35 5.66
C GLU A 516 29.99 11.93 5.59
N ALA A 517 28.96 11.63 6.40
CA ALA A 517 28.22 10.37 6.28
C ALA A 517 27.48 10.27 4.94
N ILE A 518 26.84 11.37 4.49
CA ILE A 518 26.18 11.44 3.18
C ILE A 518 27.20 11.26 2.05
N LYS A 519 28.34 11.96 2.09
CA LYS A 519 29.40 11.81 1.08
C LYS A 519 29.90 10.38 0.94
N ARG A 520 30.13 9.68 2.06
CA ARG A 520 30.51 8.26 2.06
C ARG A 520 29.44 7.34 1.46
N ARG A 521 28.16 7.72 1.52
CA ARG A 521 27.06 6.99 0.87
C ARG A 521 26.96 7.31 -0.62
N LEU A 522 27.33 8.53 -1.02
CA LEU A 522 27.34 8.95 -2.43
C LEU A 522 28.57 8.44 -3.20
N LYS A 523 29.64 8.06 -2.49
CA LYS A 523 30.90 7.55 -3.04
C LYS A 523 31.24 6.15 -2.55
N LYS A 524 30.52 5.14 -3.04
CA LYS A 524 30.82 3.72 -2.81
C LYS A 524 31.59 3.16 -3.99
N GLU A 525 32.69 2.49 -3.72
CA GLU A 525 33.53 1.86 -4.74
C GLU A 525 32.94 0.51 -5.17
N CYS A 526 32.86 0.28 -6.49
CA CYS A 526 32.46 -1.01 -7.05
C CYS A 526 33.66 -1.96 -7.13
N LEU A 527 33.55 -3.17 -6.57
CA LEU A 527 34.63 -4.16 -6.55
C LEU A 527 35.01 -4.74 -7.93
N ILE A 528 34.20 -4.48 -8.97
CA ILE A 528 34.40 -5.05 -10.31
C ILE A 528 35.01 -4.01 -11.25
N CYS A 529 34.42 -2.81 -11.35
CA CYS A 529 34.90 -1.75 -12.24
C CYS A 529 35.76 -0.70 -11.54
N MET A 530 35.87 -0.72 -10.21
CA MET A 530 36.65 0.22 -9.38
C MET A 530 36.20 1.69 -9.46
N ASP A 531 34.99 1.96 -9.98
CA ASP A 531 34.41 3.31 -10.03
C ASP A 531 33.57 3.64 -8.78
N GLU A 532 33.37 4.95 -8.53
CA GLU A 532 32.56 5.48 -7.42
C GLU A 532 31.08 5.67 -7.82
N PHE A 533 30.15 5.09 -7.04
CA PHE A 533 28.70 5.20 -7.23
C PHE A 533 27.96 5.56 -5.93
N PRO A 534 26.81 6.22 -6.01
CA PRO A 534 25.88 6.33 -4.89
C PRO A 534 25.39 4.96 -4.42
N GLN A 535 25.11 4.83 -3.11
CA GLN A 535 24.59 3.61 -2.48
C GLN A 535 23.29 3.11 -3.14
N THR A 536 22.45 4.01 -3.66
CA THR A 536 21.24 3.73 -4.44
C THR A 536 21.51 2.98 -5.75
N LYS A 537 22.71 3.17 -6.33
CA LYS A 537 23.19 2.52 -7.56
C LYS A 537 24.12 1.33 -7.28
N MET A 538 24.16 0.88 -6.04
CA MET A 538 24.92 -0.30 -5.62
C MET A 538 23.96 -1.44 -5.25
N LYS A 539 24.33 -2.66 -5.61
CA LYS A 539 23.65 -3.90 -5.23
C LYS A 539 24.60 -4.71 -4.34
N SER A 540 24.06 -5.20 -3.23
CA SER A 540 24.77 -6.13 -2.36
C SER A 540 24.17 -7.51 -2.50
N LEU A 541 25.01 -8.49 -2.84
CA LEU A 541 24.58 -9.89 -2.92
C LEU A 541 24.22 -10.39 -1.53
N THR A 542 23.03 -10.97 -1.37
CA THR A 542 22.49 -11.42 -0.08
C THR A 542 23.36 -12.48 0.59
N TYR A 543 24.00 -13.36 -0.19
CA TYR A 543 24.81 -14.45 0.34
C TYR A 543 26.16 -13.97 0.92
N CYS A 544 26.93 -13.20 0.14
CA CYS A 544 28.31 -12.84 0.48
C CYS A 544 28.52 -11.36 0.84
N GLN A 545 27.47 -10.53 0.77
CA GLN A 545 27.49 -9.08 1.05
C GLN A 545 28.47 -8.27 0.19
N CYS A 546 29.07 -8.87 -0.84
CA CYS A 546 29.87 -8.15 -1.82
C CYS A 546 29.00 -7.10 -2.50
N SER A 547 29.50 -5.87 -2.53
CA SER A 547 28.79 -4.72 -3.10
C SER A 547 29.38 -4.37 -4.46
N VAL A 548 28.51 -4.31 -5.46
CA VAL A 548 28.86 -4.04 -6.85
C VAL A 548 27.87 -3.02 -7.43
N CYS A 549 28.28 -2.24 -8.42
CA CYS A 549 27.33 -1.32 -9.07
C CYS A 549 26.25 -2.10 -9.82
N VAL A 550 25.08 -1.47 -10.01
CA VAL A 550 23.93 -2.05 -10.74
C VAL A 550 24.35 -2.53 -12.13
N ASP A 551 25.16 -1.77 -12.85
CA ASP A 551 25.58 -2.12 -14.21
C ASP A 551 26.42 -3.41 -14.23
N CYS A 552 27.43 -3.52 -13.35
CA CYS A 552 28.25 -4.73 -13.24
C CYS A 552 27.42 -5.94 -12.79
N PHE A 553 26.48 -5.74 -11.86
CA PHE A 553 25.57 -6.78 -11.41
C PHE A 553 24.70 -7.29 -12.57
N GLN A 554 24.03 -6.36 -13.28
CA GLN A 554 23.16 -6.67 -14.40
C GLN A 554 23.94 -7.36 -15.53
N GLN A 555 25.11 -6.84 -15.89
CA GLN A 555 25.92 -7.39 -16.97
C GLN A 555 26.39 -8.81 -16.65
N HIS A 556 26.92 -9.04 -15.44
CA HIS A 556 27.38 -10.36 -15.01
C HIS A 556 26.26 -11.40 -15.08
N PHE A 557 25.10 -11.11 -14.48
CA PHE A 557 23.99 -12.05 -14.47
C PHE A 557 23.32 -12.19 -15.84
N THR A 558 23.31 -11.15 -16.67
CA THR A 558 22.85 -11.27 -18.06
C THR A 558 23.71 -12.25 -18.85
N ILE A 559 25.04 -12.14 -18.74
CA ILE A 559 25.97 -13.07 -19.41
C ILE A 559 25.81 -14.47 -18.82
N ALA A 560 25.74 -14.61 -17.49
CA ALA A 560 25.56 -15.91 -16.85
C ALA A 560 24.24 -16.60 -17.27
N VAL A 561 23.17 -15.84 -17.45
CA VAL A 561 21.87 -16.35 -17.91
C VAL A 561 21.86 -16.67 -19.41
N LYS A 562 22.53 -15.90 -20.26
CA LYS A 562 22.52 -16.15 -21.71
C LYS A 562 23.50 -17.24 -22.12
N ASP A 563 24.73 -17.14 -21.62
CA ASP A 563 25.88 -17.83 -22.20
C ASP A 563 26.43 -18.94 -21.29
N LYS A 564 25.93 -19.04 -20.05
CA LYS A 564 26.42 -20.00 -19.06
C LYS A 564 25.33 -20.89 -18.49
N HIS A 565 25.75 -21.84 -17.66
CA HIS A 565 24.83 -22.72 -16.94
C HIS A 565 24.31 -22.02 -15.67
N ILE A 566 23.17 -22.46 -15.15
CA ILE A 566 22.60 -21.88 -13.91
C ILE A 566 23.56 -21.97 -12.72
N ARG A 567 24.50 -22.90 -12.78
CA ARG A 567 25.55 -23.12 -11.79
C ARG A 567 26.71 -22.14 -11.86
N ASP A 568 26.73 -21.24 -12.85
CA ASP A 568 27.71 -20.17 -12.97
C ASP A 568 27.16 -18.83 -12.48
N MET A 569 25.90 -18.81 -11.99
CA MET A 569 25.24 -17.64 -11.43
C MET A 569 25.68 -17.41 -9.97
N VAL A 570 26.99 -17.29 -9.74
CA VAL A 570 27.60 -16.97 -8.43
C VAL A 570 27.99 -15.48 -8.36
N CYS A 571 28.41 -15.03 -7.17
CA CYS A 571 28.98 -13.69 -7.01
C CYS A 571 30.17 -13.44 -7.96
N PRO A 572 30.20 -12.33 -8.73
CA PRO A 572 31.31 -12.01 -9.63
C PRO A 572 32.62 -11.67 -8.90
N ASN A 573 32.55 -11.32 -7.61
CA ASN A 573 33.73 -10.95 -6.82
C ASN A 573 34.38 -12.14 -6.12
N CYS A 574 33.58 -12.92 -5.36
CA CYS A 574 34.10 -13.99 -4.51
C CYS A 574 33.72 -15.41 -4.97
N SER A 575 32.93 -15.57 -6.03
CA SER A 575 32.44 -16.86 -6.53
C SER A 575 31.60 -17.70 -5.55
N GLU A 576 31.16 -17.12 -4.43
CA GLU A 576 30.22 -17.74 -3.49
C GLU A 576 28.76 -17.63 -3.97
N PRO A 577 27.85 -18.56 -3.58
CA PRO A 577 28.07 -19.75 -2.76
C PRO A 577 28.74 -20.93 -3.50
N ASP A 578 29.27 -21.92 -2.77
CA ASP A 578 29.55 -23.25 -3.37
C ASP A 578 28.24 -23.92 -3.83
N ILE A 579 28.04 -23.93 -5.15
CA ILE A 579 26.85 -24.45 -5.82
C ILE A 579 26.78 -26.00 -5.80
N ASN A 580 27.77 -26.68 -5.24
CA ASN A 580 27.70 -28.13 -4.98
C ASN A 580 26.92 -28.47 -3.70
N ASP A 581 26.71 -27.51 -2.78
CA ASP A 581 25.92 -27.72 -1.56
C ASP A 581 24.42 -27.58 -1.85
N HIS A 582 23.73 -28.72 -1.83
CA HIS A 582 22.32 -28.83 -2.17
C HIS A 582 21.37 -28.16 -1.15
N GLU A 583 21.73 -28.10 0.13
CA GLU A 583 20.87 -27.51 1.17
C GLU A 583 20.82 -25.99 1.04
N ARG A 584 21.96 -25.39 0.68
CA ARG A 584 22.13 -23.92 0.59
C ARG A 584 21.65 -23.34 -0.73
N LEU A 585 21.56 -24.19 -1.77
CA LEU A 585 21.23 -23.76 -3.12
C LEU A 585 19.81 -23.22 -3.28
N GLY A 586 18.84 -23.85 -2.62
CA GLY A 586 17.42 -23.46 -2.73
C GLY A 586 17.20 -22.04 -2.23
N MET A 587 17.72 -21.73 -1.03
CA MET A 587 17.62 -20.39 -0.46
C MET A 587 18.37 -19.35 -1.28
N TYR A 588 19.55 -19.68 -1.80
CA TYR A 588 20.32 -18.78 -2.65
C TYR A 588 19.53 -18.30 -3.87
N PHE A 589 18.94 -19.23 -4.64
CA PHE A 589 18.18 -18.87 -5.83
C PHE A 589 16.89 -18.11 -5.50
N THR A 590 16.25 -18.37 -4.37
CA THR A 590 15.09 -17.56 -3.93
C THR A 590 15.47 -16.10 -3.69
N PHE A 591 16.60 -15.84 -3.02
CA PHE A 591 17.04 -14.45 -2.81
C PHE A 591 17.59 -13.82 -4.09
N LEU A 592 18.28 -14.59 -4.91
CA LEU A 592 18.79 -14.11 -6.20
C LEU A 592 17.64 -13.74 -7.14
N ASP A 593 16.57 -14.54 -7.19
CA ASP A 593 15.37 -14.26 -7.99
C ASP A 593 14.79 -12.87 -7.68
N ILE A 594 14.63 -12.54 -6.39
CA ILE A 594 14.17 -11.21 -5.96
C ILE A 594 15.11 -10.10 -6.47
N GLN A 595 16.42 -10.30 -6.41
CA GLN A 595 17.39 -9.30 -6.88
C GLN A 595 17.41 -9.16 -8.40
N LEU A 596 17.20 -10.25 -9.14
CA LEU A 596 17.26 -10.27 -10.60
C LEU A 596 15.99 -9.74 -11.25
N LYS A 597 14.82 -9.94 -10.62
CA LYS A 597 13.51 -9.55 -11.18
C LYS A 597 13.43 -8.08 -11.58
N ASP A 598 13.93 -7.19 -10.71
CA ASP A 598 13.89 -5.74 -10.95
C ASP A 598 15.17 -5.21 -11.62
N CYS A 599 16.13 -6.09 -11.93
CA CYS A 599 17.45 -5.69 -12.45
C CYS A 599 17.72 -6.18 -13.88
N LEU A 600 17.14 -7.32 -14.29
CA LEU A 600 17.33 -7.89 -15.62
C LEU A 600 16.20 -7.44 -16.56
N GLU A 601 16.49 -7.40 -17.87
CA GLU A 601 15.45 -7.26 -18.89
C GLU A 601 14.48 -8.45 -18.86
N GLU A 602 13.22 -8.22 -19.19
CA GLU A 602 12.13 -9.21 -19.07
C GLU A 602 12.42 -10.54 -19.81
N ASN A 603 12.98 -10.47 -21.02
CA ASN A 603 13.40 -11.63 -21.80
C ASN A 603 14.53 -12.44 -21.12
N VAL A 604 15.49 -11.77 -20.50
CA VAL A 604 16.60 -12.40 -19.78
C VAL A 604 16.11 -13.00 -18.48
N TYR A 605 15.27 -12.28 -17.74
CA TYR A 605 14.65 -12.79 -16.52
C TYR A 605 13.80 -14.03 -16.79
N ASN A 606 13.01 -14.04 -17.87
CA ASN A 606 12.24 -15.22 -18.28
C ASN A 606 13.15 -16.42 -18.61
N LEU A 607 14.34 -16.18 -19.20
CA LEU A 607 15.32 -17.24 -19.43
C LEU A 607 15.93 -17.76 -18.12
N PHE A 608 16.16 -16.88 -17.14
CA PHE A 608 16.57 -17.28 -15.79
C PHE A 608 15.51 -18.17 -15.14
N VAL A 609 14.24 -17.76 -15.13
CA VAL A 609 13.12 -18.54 -14.58
C VAL A 609 13.02 -19.89 -15.29
N LYS A 610 13.16 -19.93 -16.62
CA LYS A 610 13.20 -21.18 -17.39
C LYS A 610 14.33 -22.10 -16.93
N LYS A 611 15.56 -21.60 -16.83
CA LYS A 611 16.72 -22.38 -16.35
C LYS A 611 16.51 -22.88 -14.91
N LEU A 612 15.95 -22.05 -14.04
CA LEU A 612 15.65 -22.41 -12.65
C LEU A 612 14.58 -23.50 -12.56
N THR A 613 13.57 -23.42 -13.43
CA THR A 613 12.52 -24.44 -13.55
C THR A 613 13.12 -25.75 -14.04
N GLU A 614 13.88 -25.75 -15.13
CA GLU A 614 14.57 -26.94 -15.66
C GLU A 614 15.47 -27.58 -14.60
N HIS A 615 16.25 -26.76 -13.90
CA HIS A 615 17.13 -27.21 -12.82
C HIS A 615 16.36 -27.82 -11.63
N THR A 616 15.16 -27.33 -11.33
CA THR A 616 14.29 -27.89 -10.30
C THR A 616 13.66 -29.19 -10.77
N LEU A 617 13.20 -29.25 -12.03
CA LEU A 617 12.58 -30.44 -12.62
C LEU A 617 13.55 -31.63 -12.70
N ILE A 618 14.83 -31.38 -13.00
CA ILE A 618 15.86 -32.45 -13.06
C ILE A 618 16.02 -33.20 -11.72
N ARG A 619 15.62 -32.58 -10.59
CA ARG A 619 15.68 -33.21 -9.27
C ARG A 619 14.49 -34.09 -8.95
N ASP A 620 13.42 -33.99 -9.74
CA ASP A 620 12.23 -34.81 -9.53
C ASP A 620 12.58 -36.31 -9.70
N PRO A 621 12.21 -37.18 -8.76
CA PRO A 621 12.53 -38.61 -8.84
C PRO A 621 11.93 -39.32 -10.07
N ASN A 622 10.89 -38.73 -10.68
CA ASN A 622 10.26 -39.20 -11.90
C ASN A 622 10.84 -38.54 -13.16
N PHE A 623 11.78 -37.60 -13.04
CA PHE A 623 12.43 -36.98 -14.19
C PHE A 623 13.33 -37.96 -14.95
N ARG A 624 13.26 -37.94 -16.27
CA ARG A 624 13.99 -38.84 -17.18
C ARG A 624 14.57 -38.07 -18.35
N TRP A 625 15.81 -38.43 -18.71
CA TRP A 625 16.42 -38.01 -19.97
C TRP A 625 16.15 -39.05 -21.06
N CYS A 626 15.75 -38.59 -22.25
CA CYS A 626 15.79 -39.40 -23.44
C CYS A 626 17.23 -39.71 -23.83
N THR A 627 17.53 -40.99 -24.01
CA THR A 627 18.89 -41.45 -24.36
C THR A 627 19.27 -41.25 -25.82
N ASN A 628 18.35 -40.78 -26.66
CA ASN A 628 18.60 -40.54 -28.08
C ASN A 628 18.72 -39.05 -28.45
N CYS A 629 17.96 -38.15 -27.80
CA CYS A 629 17.93 -36.73 -28.18
C CYS A 629 18.12 -35.76 -27.00
N SER A 630 18.55 -36.26 -25.84
CA SER A 630 18.80 -35.45 -24.63
C SER A 630 17.62 -34.58 -24.20
N TYR A 631 16.38 -34.96 -24.56
CA TYR A 631 15.18 -34.29 -24.10
C TYR A 631 14.77 -34.81 -22.72
N GLY A 632 14.55 -33.91 -21.75
CA GLY A 632 14.16 -34.24 -20.39
C GLY A 632 12.65 -34.11 -20.16
N PHE A 633 12.04 -35.06 -19.43
CA PHE A 633 10.60 -35.05 -19.14
C PHE A 633 10.29 -35.85 -17.86
N ILE A 634 9.14 -35.58 -17.24
CA ILE A 634 8.64 -36.36 -16.09
C ILE A 634 7.91 -37.59 -16.63
N TYR A 635 8.25 -38.77 -16.11
CA TYR A 635 7.60 -40.04 -16.45
C TYR A 635 7.10 -40.72 -15.18
N GLU A 636 5.78 -40.73 -14.99
CA GLU A 636 5.09 -41.33 -13.84
C GLU A 636 4.70 -42.80 -14.06
N GLY A 637 4.98 -43.35 -15.25
CA GLY A 637 4.70 -44.75 -15.55
C GLY A 637 5.67 -45.70 -14.88
N ASN A 638 5.20 -46.93 -14.60
CA ASN A 638 6.03 -48.02 -14.08
C ASN A 638 6.52 -48.98 -15.16
N GLU A 639 6.19 -48.73 -16.42
CA GLU A 639 6.61 -49.61 -17.52
C GLU A 639 8.11 -49.48 -17.77
N LEU A 640 8.71 -50.59 -18.24
CA LEU A 640 10.10 -50.57 -18.69
C LEU A 640 10.23 -49.77 -19.99
N LYS A 641 9.25 -49.79 -20.88
CA LYS A 641 9.31 -49.07 -22.16
C LYS A 641 8.87 -47.62 -21.97
N VAL A 642 9.74 -46.67 -22.27
CA VAL A 642 9.43 -45.23 -22.28
C VAL A 642 9.61 -44.70 -23.69
N THR A 643 8.67 -43.89 -24.18
CA THR A 643 8.77 -43.28 -25.53
C THR A 643 8.94 -41.77 -25.41
N CYS A 644 9.99 -41.25 -26.03
CA CYS A 644 10.26 -39.81 -26.02
C CYS A 644 9.27 -39.05 -26.92
N GLU A 645 8.69 -37.97 -26.41
CA GLU A 645 7.73 -37.15 -27.16
C GLU A 645 8.37 -36.36 -28.30
N GLN A 646 9.64 -36.00 -28.16
CA GLN A 646 10.37 -35.22 -29.19
C GLN A 646 10.88 -36.09 -30.34
N CYS A 647 11.70 -37.11 -30.05
CA CYS A 647 12.30 -37.92 -31.11
C CYS A 647 11.51 -39.20 -31.46
N ARG A 648 10.44 -39.51 -30.71
CA ARG A 648 9.59 -40.70 -30.87
C ARG A 648 10.31 -42.05 -30.74
N LYS A 649 11.59 -42.07 -30.37
CA LYS A 649 12.32 -43.30 -30.05
C LYS A 649 12.01 -43.78 -28.63
N SER A 650 11.97 -45.10 -28.45
CA SER A 650 11.73 -45.73 -27.15
C SER A 650 13.04 -46.19 -26.50
N PHE A 651 13.08 -46.17 -25.17
CA PHE A 651 14.20 -46.62 -24.36
C PHE A 651 13.71 -47.25 -23.06
N CYS A 652 14.57 -48.00 -22.37
CA CYS A 652 14.21 -48.65 -21.11
C CYS A 652 14.29 -47.69 -19.92
N ASN A 653 13.26 -47.63 -19.08
CA ASN A 653 13.20 -46.79 -17.88
C ASN A 653 14.27 -47.16 -16.84
N LYS A 654 14.65 -48.44 -16.75
CA LYS A 654 15.63 -48.94 -15.77
C LYS A 654 17.05 -48.91 -16.30
N CYS A 655 17.36 -49.67 -17.35
CA CYS A 655 18.73 -49.76 -17.88
C CYS A 655 19.09 -48.61 -18.84
N LYS A 656 18.15 -47.74 -19.21
CA LYS A 656 18.34 -46.58 -20.10
C LYS A 656 18.79 -46.91 -21.53
N LYS A 657 18.93 -48.19 -21.89
CA LYS A 657 19.29 -48.61 -23.24
C LYS A 657 18.14 -48.38 -24.24
N PRO A 658 18.43 -48.18 -25.53
CA PRO A 658 17.42 -48.16 -26.59
C PRO A 658 16.49 -49.37 -26.47
N TRP A 659 15.19 -49.17 -26.67
CA TRP A 659 14.21 -50.24 -26.51
C TRP A 659 14.19 -51.15 -27.74
N GLU A 660 14.33 -52.44 -27.49
CA GLU A 660 14.15 -53.50 -28.49
C GLU A 660 12.98 -54.40 -28.06
N ASP A 661 12.26 -54.98 -29.02
CA ASP A 661 11.09 -55.81 -28.72
C ASP A 661 11.47 -57.06 -27.93
N GLN A 662 12.72 -57.54 -28.06
CA GLN A 662 13.30 -58.64 -27.30
C GLN A 662 13.51 -58.29 -25.82
N HIS A 663 13.51 -57.00 -25.44
CA HIS A 663 13.52 -56.59 -24.03
C HIS A 663 12.13 -56.79 -23.38
N ALA A 664 11.06 -56.91 -24.16
CA ALA A 664 9.73 -57.10 -23.61
C ALA A 664 9.63 -58.42 -22.83
N GLY A 665 9.19 -58.34 -21.57
CA GLY A 665 9.05 -59.51 -20.70
C GLY A 665 10.36 -60.01 -20.06
N LEU A 666 11.51 -59.41 -20.39
CA LEU A 666 12.79 -59.70 -19.74
C LEU A 666 13.14 -58.61 -18.71
N THR A 667 13.84 -59.01 -17.65
CA THR A 667 14.56 -58.07 -16.80
C THR A 667 15.72 -57.43 -17.57
N CYS A 668 16.23 -56.29 -17.10
CA CYS A 668 17.36 -55.63 -17.73
C CYS A 668 18.63 -56.52 -17.75
N GLU A 669 18.83 -57.35 -16.73
CA GLU A 669 19.97 -58.27 -16.64
C GLU A 669 19.83 -59.44 -17.63
N GLU A 670 18.64 -60.01 -17.74
CA GLU A 670 18.34 -61.06 -18.71
C GLU A 670 18.46 -60.53 -20.14
N PHE A 671 17.96 -59.33 -20.43
CA PHE A 671 18.11 -58.70 -21.73
C PHE A 671 19.59 -58.43 -22.07
N GLN A 672 20.40 -57.97 -21.10
CA GLN A 672 21.82 -57.76 -21.31
C GLN A 672 22.59 -59.08 -21.51
N THR A 673 22.19 -60.15 -20.83
CA THR A 673 22.76 -61.49 -21.03
C THR A 673 22.37 -62.04 -22.40
N TRP A 674 21.10 -61.90 -22.78
CA TRP A 674 20.62 -62.24 -24.12
C TRP A 674 21.41 -61.51 -25.20
N LYS A 675 21.63 -60.19 -25.05
CA LYS A 675 22.49 -59.40 -25.95
C LYS A 675 23.91 -59.97 -26.07
N ARG A 676 24.54 -60.31 -24.94
CA ARG A 676 25.90 -60.92 -24.93
C ARG A 676 25.97 -62.23 -25.71
N GLU A 677 24.95 -63.06 -25.60
CA GLU A 677 24.96 -64.42 -26.15
C GLU A 677 24.43 -64.49 -27.59
N ASN A 678 23.60 -63.54 -28.02
CA ASN A 678 22.84 -63.65 -29.26
C ASN A 678 23.08 -62.50 -30.27
N ASP A 679 23.64 -61.36 -29.85
CA ASP A 679 23.88 -60.22 -30.73
C ASP A 679 25.31 -60.26 -31.33
N PRO A 680 25.46 -60.51 -32.65
CA PRO A 680 26.77 -60.61 -33.29
C PRO A 680 27.57 -59.30 -33.25
N GLU A 681 26.91 -58.14 -33.21
CA GLU A 681 27.60 -56.85 -33.08
C GLU A 681 28.11 -56.64 -31.66
N TYR A 682 27.32 -57.01 -30.66
CA TYR A 682 27.76 -56.96 -29.26
C TYR A 682 28.93 -57.93 -29.00
N GLN A 683 28.89 -59.13 -29.58
CA GLN A 683 29.96 -60.13 -29.47
C GLN A 683 31.27 -59.65 -30.11
N LYS A 684 31.18 -58.94 -31.25
CA LYS A 684 32.35 -58.29 -31.87
C LYS A 684 32.94 -57.18 -31.01
N GLN A 685 32.10 -56.41 -30.31
CA GLN A 685 32.55 -55.37 -29.39
C GLN A 685 33.17 -55.95 -28.11
N GLY A 686 32.72 -57.13 -27.66
CA GLY A 686 33.32 -57.83 -26.53
C GLY A 686 33.29 -57.02 -25.23
N LEU A 687 34.41 -57.00 -24.51
CA LEU A 687 34.53 -56.20 -23.28
C LEU A 687 34.48 -54.69 -23.53
N ALA A 688 34.69 -54.21 -24.76
CA ALA A 688 34.52 -52.79 -25.07
C ALA A 688 33.04 -52.38 -24.96
N GLY A 689 32.11 -53.22 -25.41
CA GLY A 689 30.67 -53.03 -25.22
C GLY A 689 30.26 -53.09 -23.75
N TYR A 690 30.88 -53.96 -22.95
CA TYR A 690 30.67 -54.02 -21.50
C TYR A 690 31.09 -52.73 -20.78
N LEU A 691 32.27 -52.18 -21.11
CA LEU A 691 32.72 -50.91 -20.53
C LEU A 691 31.86 -49.72 -20.96
N GLN A 692 31.35 -49.76 -22.19
CA GLN A 692 30.41 -48.75 -22.69
C GLN A 692 29.05 -48.82 -21.99
N ASP A 693 28.55 -50.03 -21.75
CA ASP A 693 27.32 -50.29 -20.98
C ASP A 693 27.45 -49.80 -19.53
N ASN A 694 28.63 -49.99 -18.92
CA ASN A 694 28.99 -49.51 -17.58
C ASN A 694 29.50 -48.06 -17.57
N GLY A 695 29.06 -47.26 -18.55
CA GLY A 695 29.51 -45.90 -18.75
C GLY A 695 29.18 -44.93 -17.61
N ILE A 696 29.56 -43.68 -17.80
CA ILE A 696 29.50 -42.66 -16.75
C ILE A 696 28.07 -42.17 -16.57
N THR A 697 27.52 -42.30 -15.37
CA THR A 697 26.23 -41.68 -15.01
C THR A 697 26.46 -40.46 -14.12
N CYS A 698 25.96 -39.30 -14.53
CA CYS A 698 26.07 -38.10 -13.72
C CYS A 698 25.30 -38.27 -12.40
N PRO A 699 25.94 -38.16 -11.23
CA PRO A 699 25.27 -38.35 -9.94
C PRO A 699 24.25 -37.25 -9.66
N TYR A 700 24.38 -36.09 -10.31
CA TYR A 700 23.48 -34.95 -10.17
C TYR A 700 22.23 -35.08 -11.05
N CYS A 701 22.38 -34.98 -12.36
CA CYS A 701 21.24 -34.96 -13.30
C CYS A 701 20.82 -36.34 -13.83
N LYS A 702 21.52 -37.42 -13.46
CA LYS A 702 21.27 -38.80 -13.89
C LYS A 702 21.39 -39.05 -15.40
N PHE A 703 21.93 -38.09 -16.16
CA PHE A 703 22.27 -38.30 -17.56
C PHE A 703 23.39 -39.34 -17.67
N GLN A 704 23.23 -40.28 -18.61
CA GLN A 704 24.14 -41.39 -18.82
C GLN A 704 24.94 -41.17 -20.10
N TYR A 705 26.25 -41.35 -20.00
CA TYR A 705 27.20 -41.31 -21.10
C TYR A 705 27.63 -42.74 -21.44
N ALA A 706 27.53 -43.12 -22.70
CA ALA A 706 28.06 -44.38 -23.22
C ALA A 706 29.57 -44.26 -23.48
N LEU A 707 30.32 -43.89 -22.44
CA LEU A 707 31.77 -43.61 -22.48
C LEU A 707 32.49 -44.40 -21.39
N SER A 708 33.66 -44.93 -21.73
CA SER A 708 34.57 -45.50 -20.73
C SER A 708 35.04 -44.41 -19.75
N LYS A 709 35.37 -44.81 -18.51
CA LYS A 709 35.84 -43.89 -17.47
C LYS A 709 37.20 -43.30 -17.81
N GLY A 710 37.96 -43.96 -18.69
CA GLY A 710 39.11 -43.36 -19.32
C GLY A 710 40.26 -43.09 -18.35
N GLY A 711 41.10 -42.10 -18.70
CA GLY A 711 42.40 -41.87 -18.03
C GLY A 711 42.36 -40.68 -17.07
N CYS A 712 41.52 -39.70 -17.37
CA CYS A 712 41.19 -38.62 -16.47
C CYS A 712 39.96 -38.99 -15.66
N MET A 713 40.05 -38.96 -14.33
CA MET A 713 38.90 -39.24 -13.46
C MET A 713 38.02 -38.01 -13.25
N HIS A 714 38.48 -36.82 -13.61
CA HIS A 714 37.68 -35.59 -13.58
C HIS A 714 36.73 -35.56 -14.78
N PHE A 715 35.44 -35.63 -14.49
CA PHE A 715 34.39 -35.61 -15.50
C PHE A 715 33.48 -34.40 -15.29
N SER A 716 33.24 -33.64 -16.36
CA SER A 716 32.32 -32.50 -16.37
C SER A 716 31.08 -32.85 -17.18
N CYS A 717 29.93 -32.93 -16.53
CA CYS A 717 28.68 -33.28 -17.20
C CYS A 717 28.26 -32.19 -18.20
N SER A 718 28.15 -32.53 -19.48
CA SER A 718 27.65 -31.63 -20.55
C SER A 718 26.25 -31.07 -20.30
N GLN A 719 25.40 -31.79 -19.57
CA GLN A 719 23.99 -31.39 -19.34
C GLN A 719 23.81 -30.44 -18.16
N CYS A 720 24.56 -30.62 -17.08
CA CYS A 720 24.35 -29.87 -15.82
C CYS A 720 25.62 -29.24 -15.25
N THR A 721 26.74 -29.31 -15.97
CA THR A 721 28.07 -28.84 -15.60
C THR A 721 28.61 -29.37 -14.26
N TYR A 722 27.99 -30.42 -13.70
CA TYR A 722 28.47 -31.10 -12.49
C TYR A 722 29.81 -31.77 -12.74
N GLN A 723 30.79 -31.41 -11.90
CA GLN A 723 32.15 -31.91 -11.95
C GLN A 723 32.33 -32.97 -10.86
N PHE A 724 32.66 -34.19 -11.25
CA PHE A 724 32.72 -35.34 -10.35
C PHE A 724 33.73 -36.38 -10.82
N CYS A 725 34.08 -37.28 -9.91
CA CYS A 725 34.91 -38.43 -10.23
C CYS A 725 34.12 -39.49 -10.98
N SER A 726 34.53 -39.85 -12.21
CA SER A 726 33.90 -40.94 -12.98
C SER A 726 34.00 -42.31 -12.31
N GLY A 727 34.96 -42.49 -11.38
CA GLY A 727 35.16 -43.72 -10.61
C GLY A 727 34.25 -43.84 -9.39
N CYS A 728 34.19 -42.81 -8.52
CA CYS A 728 33.46 -42.86 -7.25
C CYS A 728 32.27 -41.89 -7.13
N ASN A 729 31.98 -41.09 -8.15
CA ASN A 729 30.92 -40.08 -8.16
C ASN A 729 31.00 -38.98 -7.09
N ASN A 730 32.14 -38.84 -6.40
CA ASN A 730 32.36 -37.74 -5.47
C ASN A 730 32.63 -36.42 -6.24
N PRO A 731 32.18 -35.26 -5.70
CA PRO A 731 32.36 -33.96 -6.33
C PRO A 731 33.84 -33.58 -6.45
N PHE A 732 34.17 -32.81 -7.48
CA PHE A 732 35.41 -32.05 -7.53
C PHE A 732 35.22 -30.66 -6.92
N HIS A 733 36.22 -30.21 -6.17
CA HIS A 733 36.30 -28.90 -5.54
C HIS A 733 37.43 -28.09 -6.19
N THR A 734 37.21 -26.79 -6.40
CA THR A 734 38.20 -25.86 -6.98
C THR A 734 38.94 -25.03 -5.93
N THR A 735 38.42 -24.99 -4.70
CA THR A 735 38.93 -24.27 -3.53
C THR A 735 39.03 -25.21 -2.32
N ALA A 736 39.47 -24.70 -1.16
CA ALA A 736 39.49 -25.46 0.09
C ALA A 736 38.08 -25.93 0.46
N CYS A 737 37.87 -27.25 0.56
CA CYS A 737 36.55 -27.87 0.72
C CYS A 737 36.16 -28.17 2.18
N SER A 738 37.12 -28.17 3.10
CA SER A 738 36.89 -28.33 4.54
C SER A 738 38.13 -27.91 5.33
N GLU A 739 37.96 -27.61 6.63
CA GLU A 739 39.12 -27.40 7.54
C GLU A 739 40.05 -28.62 7.61
N GLU A 740 39.52 -29.76 7.17
CA GLU A 740 40.15 -31.06 7.20
C GLU A 740 41.00 -31.35 5.97
N CYS A 741 40.71 -30.66 4.87
CA CYS A 741 41.45 -30.75 3.62
C CYS A 741 42.51 -29.65 3.55
N ARG A 742 43.78 -30.05 3.43
CA ARG A 742 44.92 -29.13 3.29
C ARG A 742 45.24 -28.78 1.84
N PHE A 743 44.48 -29.31 0.88
CA PHE A 743 44.74 -29.13 -0.54
C PHE A 743 44.05 -27.87 -1.06
N ASN A 744 44.79 -27.04 -1.80
CA ASN A 744 44.26 -25.84 -2.44
C ASN A 744 44.41 -26.00 -3.97
N GLY A 745 43.28 -26.11 -4.67
CA GLY A 745 43.23 -26.36 -6.11
C GLY A 745 42.19 -27.43 -6.48
N LEU A 746 42.14 -27.81 -7.77
CA LEU A 746 41.19 -28.81 -8.27
C LEU A 746 41.47 -30.20 -7.67
N HIS A 747 40.57 -30.72 -6.84
CA HIS A 747 40.70 -32.05 -6.23
C HIS A 747 39.35 -32.67 -5.87
N ALA A 748 39.36 -33.98 -5.60
CA ALA A 748 38.22 -34.72 -5.07
C ALA A 748 38.68 -35.69 -3.97
N HIS A 749 37.77 -36.04 -3.06
CA HIS A 749 38.04 -37.05 -2.04
C HIS A 749 37.61 -38.43 -2.56
N HIS A 750 38.56 -39.36 -2.67
CA HIS A 750 38.32 -40.69 -3.22
C HIS A 750 38.29 -41.77 -2.11
N PRO A 751 37.30 -42.68 -2.12
CA PRO A 751 37.34 -43.88 -1.30
C PRO A 751 38.42 -44.85 -1.82
N ARG A 752 38.83 -45.81 -0.98
CA ARG A 752 39.99 -46.68 -1.26
C ARG A 752 39.79 -47.64 -2.44
N ASP A 753 38.54 -47.97 -2.75
CA ASP A 753 38.11 -48.81 -3.88
C ASP A 753 37.81 -48.00 -5.17
N CYS A 754 38.08 -46.69 -5.16
CA CYS A 754 37.91 -45.88 -6.35
C CYS A 754 38.95 -46.24 -7.42
N LEU A 755 38.50 -46.27 -8.69
CA LEU A 755 39.38 -46.38 -9.86
C LEU A 755 40.54 -45.38 -9.85
N PHE A 756 40.38 -44.21 -9.22
CA PHE A 756 41.46 -43.23 -9.04
C PHE A 756 42.72 -43.82 -8.40
N TYR A 757 42.58 -44.66 -7.36
CA TYR A 757 43.70 -45.35 -6.72
C TYR A 757 43.98 -46.69 -7.37
N MET A 758 42.93 -47.47 -7.67
CA MET A 758 43.09 -48.85 -8.13
C MET A 758 43.67 -48.95 -9.55
N ARG A 759 43.58 -47.89 -10.36
CA ARG A 759 44.25 -47.84 -11.68
C ARG A 759 45.77 -47.86 -11.60
N ASP A 760 46.35 -47.56 -10.44
CA ASP A 760 47.80 -47.57 -10.23
C ASP A 760 48.30 -48.97 -9.85
N TRP A 761 47.40 -49.92 -9.58
CA TRP A 761 47.76 -51.32 -9.30
C TRP A 761 48.04 -52.08 -10.59
N GLU A 762 48.99 -53.01 -10.53
CA GLU A 762 49.24 -53.94 -11.62
C GLU A 762 48.09 -54.95 -11.79
N PRO A 763 47.79 -55.38 -13.03
CA PRO A 763 46.69 -56.31 -13.29
C PRO A 763 46.74 -57.58 -12.45
N GLU A 764 47.91 -58.15 -12.21
CA GLU A 764 48.10 -59.37 -11.40
C GLU A 764 47.62 -59.17 -9.97
N ARG A 765 47.83 -57.97 -9.41
CA ARG A 765 47.38 -57.62 -8.05
C ARG A 765 45.87 -57.44 -7.99
N LEU A 766 45.28 -56.84 -9.02
CA LEU A 766 43.82 -56.71 -9.16
C LEU A 766 43.15 -58.08 -9.35
N GLN A 767 43.75 -58.95 -10.16
CA GLN A 767 43.31 -60.34 -10.34
C GLN A 767 43.40 -61.15 -9.05
N ALA A 768 44.47 -60.96 -8.26
CA ALA A 768 44.60 -61.63 -6.95
C ALA A 768 43.47 -61.24 -5.97
N LEU A 769 42.96 -60.00 -6.01
CA LEU A 769 41.76 -59.61 -5.25
C LEU A 769 40.52 -60.38 -5.69
N LEU A 770 40.30 -60.48 -7.00
CA LEU A 770 39.15 -61.19 -7.58
C LEU A 770 39.21 -62.69 -7.27
N GLN A 771 40.37 -63.32 -7.42
CA GLN A 771 40.60 -64.74 -7.11
C GLN A 771 40.32 -65.08 -5.65
N ARG A 772 40.72 -64.22 -4.70
CA ARG A 772 40.45 -64.42 -3.26
C ARG A 772 38.95 -64.46 -2.92
N LYS A 773 38.10 -63.93 -3.80
CA LYS A 773 36.65 -63.90 -3.64
C LYS A 773 35.93 -64.75 -4.69
N ASP A 774 36.66 -65.61 -5.40
CA ASP A 774 36.14 -66.52 -6.41
C ASP A 774 35.32 -65.80 -7.51
N VAL A 775 35.78 -64.60 -7.92
CA VAL A 775 35.17 -63.83 -9.00
C VAL A 775 35.90 -64.09 -10.30
N GLU A 776 35.19 -64.62 -11.29
CA GLU A 776 35.73 -64.87 -12.63
C GLU A 776 36.04 -63.57 -13.40
N PHE A 777 37.11 -63.60 -14.19
CA PHE A 777 37.51 -62.50 -15.06
C PHE A 777 38.14 -63.03 -16.36
N ASN A 778 38.05 -62.22 -17.41
CA ASN A 778 38.54 -62.59 -18.74
C ASN A 778 40.02 -62.22 -18.91
N ILE A 779 40.76 -63.09 -19.61
CA ILE A 779 42.16 -62.87 -20.02
C ILE A 779 42.35 -63.03 -21.53
N GLU A 780 41.48 -63.80 -22.19
CA GLU A 780 41.49 -64.02 -23.64
C GLU A 780 40.51 -63.05 -24.35
N PRO A 781 40.83 -62.60 -25.58
CA PRO A 781 39.94 -61.75 -26.35
C PRO A 781 38.67 -62.54 -26.80
N PRO A 782 37.54 -61.85 -27.03
CA PRO A 782 36.32 -62.47 -27.54
C PRO A 782 36.54 -63.10 -28.93
N HIS A 783 35.80 -64.17 -29.23
CA HIS A 783 35.85 -64.82 -30.54
C HIS A 783 35.40 -63.85 -31.65
N GLY A 784 36.37 -63.36 -32.45
CA GLY A 784 36.13 -62.47 -33.59
C GLY A 784 36.62 -61.02 -33.46
N ALA A 785 37.27 -60.64 -32.36
CA ALA A 785 37.87 -59.31 -32.19
C ALA A 785 39.19 -59.15 -32.97
N GLU A 786 39.46 -57.96 -33.51
CA GLU A 786 40.73 -57.64 -34.19
C GLU A 786 41.91 -57.77 -33.20
N ALA A 787 42.90 -58.58 -33.55
CA ALA A 787 44.01 -58.88 -32.66
C ALA A 787 44.99 -57.69 -32.55
N GLY A 788 45.18 -57.19 -31.33
CA GLY A 788 46.32 -56.33 -30.96
C GLY A 788 46.01 -54.85 -30.68
N GLN A 789 44.78 -54.37 -30.91
CA GLN A 789 44.38 -52.99 -30.62
C GLN A 789 43.10 -52.92 -29.77
N CYS A 790 43.06 -51.95 -28.85
CA CYS A 790 41.93 -51.72 -27.97
C CYS A 790 40.75 -51.07 -28.72
N GLY A 791 39.62 -51.79 -28.78
CA GLY A 791 38.38 -51.35 -29.43
C GLY A 791 37.44 -50.48 -28.58
N VAL A 792 37.86 -50.05 -27.37
CA VAL A 792 37.03 -49.18 -26.51
C VAL A 792 36.84 -47.82 -27.15
N ILE A 793 35.60 -47.35 -27.23
CA ILE A 793 35.29 -46.02 -27.77
C ILE A 793 35.60 -44.93 -26.74
N GLU A 794 36.34 -43.92 -27.18
CA GLU A 794 36.66 -42.71 -26.43
C GLU A 794 36.27 -41.48 -27.26
N VAL A 795 35.90 -40.38 -26.58
CA VAL A 795 35.73 -39.08 -27.23
C VAL A 795 37.11 -38.46 -27.43
N LYS A 796 37.51 -38.24 -28.68
CA LYS A 796 38.73 -37.49 -29.01
C LYS A 796 38.36 -36.10 -29.54
N GLU A 797 39.20 -35.13 -29.23
CA GLU A 797 39.07 -33.76 -29.74
C GLU A 797 39.85 -33.65 -31.05
N GLU A 798 39.14 -33.59 -32.17
CA GLU A 798 39.71 -33.25 -33.48
C GLU A 798 39.20 -31.86 -33.89
N GLY A 799 40.01 -30.82 -33.64
CA GLY A 799 39.58 -29.42 -33.78
C GLY A 799 38.57 -29.01 -32.69
N ASN A 800 37.56 -28.20 -33.05
CA ASN A 800 36.46 -27.82 -32.14
C ASN A 800 35.33 -28.88 -32.08
N GLN A 801 35.54 -30.09 -32.61
CA GLN A 801 34.54 -31.16 -32.62
C GLN A 801 35.01 -32.36 -31.80
N GLN A 802 34.10 -32.87 -30.98
CA GLN A 802 34.26 -34.10 -30.20
C GLN A 802 33.78 -35.28 -31.04
N ILE A 803 34.67 -36.22 -31.36
CA ILE A 803 34.39 -37.36 -32.24
C ILE A 803 34.64 -38.66 -31.48
N ASP A 804 33.66 -39.57 -31.54
CA ASP A 804 33.78 -40.92 -31.01
C ASP A 804 34.75 -41.73 -31.88
N SER A 805 35.85 -42.20 -31.29
CA SER A 805 36.84 -43.03 -31.99
C SER A 805 37.39 -44.12 -31.08
N ALA A 806 37.85 -45.22 -31.68
CA ALA A 806 38.48 -46.30 -30.91
C ALA A 806 39.76 -45.81 -30.21
N CYS A 807 39.98 -46.30 -28.99
CA CYS A 807 41.17 -46.07 -28.19
C CYS A 807 42.45 -46.34 -29.00
N GLY A 808 42.52 -47.51 -29.65
CA GLY A 808 43.64 -47.91 -30.50
C GLY A 808 44.95 -48.22 -29.75
N GLY A 809 44.93 -48.18 -28.41
CA GLY A 809 46.07 -48.58 -27.58
C GLY A 809 46.41 -50.06 -27.75
N GLN A 810 47.68 -50.43 -27.55
CA GLN A 810 48.12 -51.82 -27.72
C GLN A 810 47.49 -52.75 -26.67
N ALA A 811 46.88 -53.84 -27.13
CA ALA A 811 46.34 -54.90 -26.28
C ALA A 811 47.37 -56.04 -26.17
N GLN A 812 47.82 -56.33 -24.95
CA GLN A 812 48.78 -57.41 -24.71
C GLN A 812 48.08 -58.76 -24.48
N PRO A 813 48.76 -59.90 -24.71
CA PRO A 813 48.25 -61.21 -24.31
C PRO A 813 47.88 -61.23 -22.82
N GLY A 814 46.74 -61.83 -22.47
CA GLY A 814 46.23 -61.86 -21.09
C GLY A 814 45.39 -60.65 -20.66
N GLN A 815 45.20 -59.64 -21.53
CA GLN A 815 44.39 -58.44 -21.25
C GLN A 815 43.03 -58.44 -21.96
N ALA A 816 42.54 -59.61 -22.37
CA ALA A 816 41.23 -59.80 -22.98
C ALA A 816 40.92 -58.88 -24.19
N GLY A 817 41.94 -58.51 -24.96
CA GLY A 817 41.81 -57.62 -26.13
C GLY A 817 41.69 -56.12 -25.78
N LEU A 818 41.92 -55.73 -24.53
CA LEU A 818 41.94 -54.33 -24.08
C LEU A 818 43.38 -53.83 -23.89
N CYS A 819 43.59 -52.52 -23.96
CA CYS A 819 44.85 -51.93 -23.51
C CYS A 819 44.93 -51.93 -21.97
N LEU A 820 46.14 -51.80 -21.42
CA LEU A 820 46.38 -51.85 -19.96
C LEU A 820 45.41 -50.99 -19.13
N LYS A 821 45.16 -49.75 -19.58
CA LYS A 821 44.26 -48.79 -18.94
C LYS A 821 42.82 -49.32 -18.85
N HIS A 822 42.27 -49.77 -19.98
CA HIS A 822 40.90 -50.27 -20.05
C HIS A 822 40.76 -51.66 -19.42
N TYR A 823 41.83 -52.46 -19.42
CA TYR A 823 41.85 -53.73 -18.70
C TYR A 823 41.80 -53.53 -17.17
N ARG A 824 42.55 -52.55 -16.64
CA ARG A 824 42.45 -52.15 -15.23
C ARG A 824 41.07 -51.62 -14.89
N GLU A 825 40.47 -50.79 -15.75
CA GLU A 825 39.09 -50.32 -15.58
C GLU A 825 38.09 -51.48 -15.50
N TYR A 826 38.22 -52.49 -16.37
CA TYR A 826 37.40 -53.70 -16.36
C TYR A 826 37.54 -54.48 -15.05
N LEU A 827 38.76 -54.78 -14.60
CA LEU A 827 38.99 -55.50 -13.34
C LEU A 827 38.44 -54.73 -12.14
N VAL A 828 38.64 -53.41 -12.11
CA VAL A 828 38.11 -52.54 -11.05
C VAL A 828 36.57 -52.46 -11.09
N SER A 829 35.95 -52.54 -12.27
CA SER A 829 34.48 -52.67 -12.38
C SER A 829 33.99 -53.93 -11.66
N LEU A 830 34.64 -55.07 -11.89
CA LEU A 830 34.29 -56.34 -11.23
C LEU A 830 34.49 -56.29 -9.72
N ILE A 831 35.61 -55.70 -9.26
CA ILE A 831 35.91 -55.51 -7.84
C ILE A 831 34.82 -54.67 -7.17
N ASN A 832 34.41 -53.57 -7.82
CA ASN A 832 33.38 -52.67 -7.30
C ASN A 832 31.99 -53.32 -7.31
N ASP A 833 31.64 -54.04 -8.37
CA ASP A 833 30.38 -54.78 -8.51
C ASP A 833 30.20 -55.81 -7.38
N HIS A 834 31.29 -56.44 -6.91
CA HIS A 834 31.28 -57.41 -5.82
C HIS A 834 31.64 -56.83 -4.45
N SER A 835 31.81 -55.50 -4.35
CA SER A 835 32.18 -54.81 -3.09
C SER A 835 33.44 -55.37 -2.41
N ILE A 836 34.46 -55.70 -3.20
CA ILE A 836 35.71 -56.29 -2.68
C ILE A 836 36.60 -55.18 -2.11
N ASP A 837 37.03 -55.31 -0.86
CA ASP A 837 37.89 -54.33 -0.19
C ASP A 837 39.38 -54.49 -0.58
N PRO A 838 40.01 -53.49 -1.23
CA PRO A 838 41.43 -53.54 -1.58
C PRO A 838 42.36 -53.55 -0.36
N ALA A 839 41.90 -53.08 0.82
CA ALA A 839 42.70 -53.06 2.04
C ALA A 839 43.22 -54.46 2.41
N SER A 840 42.49 -55.52 2.05
CA SER A 840 42.90 -56.91 2.28
C SER A 840 44.24 -57.32 1.64
N LEU A 841 44.77 -56.50 0.72
CA LEU A 841 46.08 -56.67 0.09
C LEU A 841 47.06 -55.54 0.39
N TYR A 842 46.74 -54.61 1.29
CA TYR A 842 47.67 -53.53 1.64
C TYR A 842 48.88 -54.07 2.39
N ASP A 843 50.07 -53.60 2.00
CA ASP A 843 51.25 -53.72 2.85
C ASP A 843 51.17 -52.76 4.05
N GLU A 844 52.14 -52.83 4.95
CA GLU A 844 52.17 -51.99 6.15
C GLU A 844 52.19 -50.49 5.80
N HIS A 845 52.95 -50.10 4.77
CA HIS A 845 53.07 -48.70 4.36
C HIS A 845 51.75 -48.18 3.77
N GLU A 846 51.15 -48.93 2.86
CA GLU A 846 49.86 -48.60 2.24
C GLU A 846 48.75 -48.50 3.30
N LEU A 847 48.75 -49.39 4.30
CA LEU A 847 47.80 -49.36 5.40
C LEU A 847 47.94 -48.10 6.24
N ILE A 848 49.16 -47.73 6.63
CA ILE A 848 49.42 -46.51 7.40
C ILE A 848 49.01 -45.27 6.60
N VAL A 849 49.37 -45.21 5.30
CA VAL A 849 49.00 -44.11 4.41
C VAL A 849 47.48 -43.99 4.27
N ALA A 850 46.77 -45.12 4.13
CA ALA A 850 45.32 -45.14 4.08
C ALA A 850 44.70 -44.66 5.40
N CYS A 851 45.17 -45.16 6.54
CA CYS A 851 44.70 -44.73 7.86
C CYS A 851 44.91 -43.23 8.08
N GLN A 852 46.08 -42.68 7.74
CA GLN A 852 46.35 -41.24 7.82
C GLN A 852 45.43 -40.42 6.91
N ARG A 853 45.21 -40.89 5.67
CA ARG A 853 44.33 -40.23 4.70
C ARG A 853 42.87 -40.19 5.17
N TYR A 854 42.39 -41.28 5.74
CA TYR A 854 41.01 -41.42 6.22
C TYR A 854 40.86 -41.10 7.72
N ARG A 855 41.92 -40.60 8.36
CA ARG A 855 41.95 -40.14 9.76
C ARG A 855 41.63 -41.22 10.79
N VAL A 856 42.01 -42.46 10.49
CA VAL A 856 42.01 -43.56 11.45
C VAL A 856 43.27 -43.42 12.32
N ASP A 857 43.11 -43.62 13.63
CA ASP A 857 44.21 -43.50 14.59
C ASP A 857 45.31 -44.55 14.34
N VAL A 858 46.52 -44.07 14.04
CA VAL A 858 47.71 -44.87 13.76
C VAL A 858 48.63 -45.03 14.97
N ALA A 859 48.26 -44.50 16.15
CA ALA A 859 49.07 -44.63 17.35
C ALA A 859 49.36 -46.10 17.68
N ARG A 860 50.62 -46.39 17.98
CA ARG A 860 51.09 -47.72 18.40
C ARG A 860 51.02 -47.83 19.91
N GLU A 861 50.56 -48.96 20.41
CA GLU A 861 50.47 -49.20 21.85
C GLU A 861 51.85 -49.58 22.44
N GLU A 862 52.04 -49.38 23.75
CA GLU A 862 53.30 -49.73 24.41
C GLU A 862 53.55 -51.25 24.32
N ALA A 863 54.70 -51.64 23.75
CA ALA A 863 55.11 -53.03 23.51
C ALA A 863 54.27 -53.82 22.47
N GLU A 864 53.53 -53.15 21.60
CA GLU A 864 52.82 -53.80 20.49
C GLU A 864 53.80 -54.28 19.41
N GLU A 865 53.78 -55.57 19.06
CA GLU A 865 54.59 -56.14 17.96
C GLU A 865 54.03 -55.75 16.57
N ASP A 866 54.81 -55.92 15.50
CA ASP A 866 54.47 -55.41 14.16
C ASP A 866 53.21 -56.08 13.54
N GLU A 867 53.06 -57.40 13.69
CA GLU A 867 51.89 -58.14 13.19
C GLU A 867 50.56 -57.76 13.89
N PRO A 868 50.48 -57.74 15.25
CA PRO A 868 49.26 -57.29 15.93
C PRO A 868 48.95 -55.81 15.66
N TYR A 869 49.96 -54.95 15.53
CA TYR A 869 49.79 -53.55 15.12
C TYR A 869 49.12 -53.46 13.75
N ARG A 870 49.64 -54.21 12.76
CA ARG A 870 49.09 -54.23 11.40
C ARG A 870 47.68 -54.79 11.37
N ALA A 871 47.41 -55.90 12.07
CA ALA A 871 46.08 -56.51 12.13
C ALA A 871 45.04 -55.55 12.73
N ARG A 872 45.39 -54.85 13.81
CA ARG A 872 44.53 -53.85 14.46
C ARG A 872 44.24 -52.67 13.55
N LEU A 873 45.26 -52.13 12.87
CA LEU A 873 45.05 -51.03 11.92
C LEU A 873 44.16 -51.43 10.75
N MET A 874 44.32 -52.65 10.23
CA MET A 874 43.49 -53.20 9.16
C MET A 874 42.03 -53.29 9.60
N GLU A 875 41.79 -53.87 10.78
CA GLU A 875 40.45 -54.00 11.36
C GLU A 875 39.81 -52.63 11.59
N LYS A 876 40.54 -51.68 12.19
CA LYS A 876 40.05 -50.31 12.37
C LYS A 876 39.71 -49.64 11.04
N LEU A 877 40.58 -49.71 10.03
CA LEU A 877 40.31 -49.11 8.73
C LEU A 877 39.06 -49.69 8.06
N MET A 878 38.89 -51.02 8.11
CA MET A 878 37.75 -51.69 7.48
C MET A 878 36.44 -51.44 8.22
N ASN A 879 36.48 -51.28 9.55
CA ASN A 879 35.29 -51.05 10.38
C ASN A 879 34.88 -49.58 10.46
N GLU A 880 35.84 -48.65 10.57
CA GLU A 880 35.57 -47.21 10.76
C GLU A 880 35.33 -46.49 9.43
N VAL A 881 35.96 -46.95 8.34
CA VAL A 881 35.89 -46.28 7.03
C VAL A 881 35.20 -47.20 6.02
N PRO A 882 33.95 -46.93 5.62
CA PRO A 882 33.27 -47.75 4.62
C PRO A 882 33.92 -47.62 3.23
N LEU A 883 33.65 -48.60 2.37
CA LEU A 883 33.91 -48.48 0.94
C LEU A 883 33.03 -47.37 0.32
N GLY A 884 33.38 -46.90 -0.88
CA GLY A 884 32.68 -45.78 -1.49
C GLY A 884 31.18 -46.02 -1.68
N GLU A 885 30.34 -45.28 -0.95
CA GLU A 885 28.87 -45.39 -1.03
C GLU A 885 28.31 -45.02 -2.40
N LYS A 886 28.97 -44.08 -3.08
CA LYS A 886 28.56 -43.55 -4.40
C LYS A 886 29.24 -44.26 -5.58
N VAL A 887 30.11 -45.23 -5.30
CA VAL A 887 30.72 -46.07 -6.34
C VAL A 887 29.61 -46.94 -6.97
N PRO A 888 29.47 -47.00 -8.30
CA PRO A 888 28.51 -47.88 -8.95
C PRO A 888 28.79 -49.35 -8.58
N ARG A 889 27.76 -50.07 -8.14
CA ARG A 889 27.82 -51.51 -7.80
C ARG A 889 26.60 -52.21 -8.39
N LYS A 890 26.74 -53.51 -8.69
CA LYS A 890 25.62 -54.38 -9.02
C LYS A 890 24.68 -54.49 -7.81
N LYS A 891 23.40 -54.19 -8.00
CA LYS A 891 22.37 -54.22 -6.94
C LYS A 891 21.59 -55.52 -6.98
#